data_AF-G0P5I6-F1
#
_entry.id   AF-G0P5I6-F1
#
_cell.length_a   1.000
_cell.length_b   1.000
_cell.length_c   1.000
_cell.angle_alpha   90.00
_cell.angle_beta   90.00
_cell.angle_gamma   90.00
#
_symmetry.space_group_name_H-M   'P 1'
#
loop_
_entity.id
_entity.type
_entity.pdbx_description
1 polymer ?
#
loop_
_entity_poly.entity_id
_entity_poly.type
_entity_poly.pdbx_seq_one_letter_code
_entity_poly.pdbx_strand_id
1 'polypeptide(L)'
;MDRDSLDLNGLSRSFVKNSVIISHAGVDQSFSVYQHALVSHFSRSPLVWKINNKPFPHRLTLPLKFVPYEDKLCFGPQISPTEITKIAFLHVFNINVTSADDYRQNVRHNVSDWFAKLNSKSDIQWIIVVNTNRAKDRKTKAAIMEKIKADFAKYTSRLFELPDTSDQNAFVAFVQGIQQFLFTHLTLVMEIWDKSLKHQYERRKQHSWEPFAYFSSMTEYARVFWSFGTIEYALSIFDDLEKLIHEFVLRSGEQDSPKWLAQLLNTRIEDRPSLVGNFSVQRIEKKQAHYLGMRNYLLCQHIIMSIHLYQQKMKSNDAAPSLRSDYAVGIMQRALITIEAVKEFNNLMNNKRDIPMTCCWTWWTVSESLSICQLLCDVSHLNVAPVILARLHLARFDALHILAKQLRLNPEDSSQLSEWLSIKPISLESKVLKSAVESTEQMCTEMEKAHDVCVASLNHANRHRFVLNITHQLFTFLRNSNAKFPLHKLSMTKSLLKTMPAQVSTARMLKSLCSELLESDSITEEMLSLLFFISQCENGKDMEINKKLMEKCGKKAKEEGGPINLQSISISDEELFNVKVENFEAVQNTDSILEIRTMIDSKLGFELENVKVELCFSGDPTSSIAQESNLSVLSLQHEKKENICRLVSELKLKNQQSQLSIDENSALTFIIQTTLPVLSPGENEILFRTDITKIGCFVLEKVRISTETIEYETCNVVTRRPAALYCIATPHSVTVVNEAQHFFAGVMQNLEIDVEAKCDIPRETPLEIEPSTPNFQFLSETNEWVDSLNITLEPFKSNEKRRIHVKVWLKIDSTICESAAVQKRSVSCLL
;
A
#
# COMPACT_ATOMS: atom_id res chain seq x y z
N MET A 1 -18.80 32.92 0.94
CA MET A 1 -18.23 32.33 -0.29
C MET A 1 -18.88 30.98 -0.45
N ASP A 2 -19.45 30.69 -1.62
CA ASP A 2 -19.96 29.35 -1.93
C ASP A 2 -18.85 28.55 -2.62
N ARG A 3 -18.85 27.22 -2.45
CA ARG A 3 -17.83 26.31 -3.01
C ARG A 3 -17.68 26.45 -4.53
N ASP A 4 -18.77 26.75 -5.24
CA ASP A 4 -18.77 26.93 -6.70
C ASP A 4 -18.21 28.29 -7.16
N SER A 5 -17.99 29.22 -6.21
CA SER A 5 -17.36 30.53 -6.45
C SER A 5 -15.89 30.58 -6.00
N LEU A 6 -15.34 29.46 -5.55
CA LEU A 6 -13.98 29.39 -5.00
C LEU A 6 -12.95 29.42 -6.14
N ASP A 7 -12.13 30.46 -6.19
CA ASP A 7 -10.98 30.54 -7.09
C ASP A 7 -9.70 30.89 -6.32
N LEU A 8 -8.54 30.56 -6.91
CA LEU A 8 -7.25 30.83 -6.27
C LEU A 8 -7.03 32.32 -6.00
N ASN A 9 -7.55 33.20 -6.87
CA ASN A 9 -7.38 34.64 -6.71
C ASN A 9 -8.24 35.18 -5.56
N GLY A 10 -9.48 34.72 -5.42
CA GLY A 10 -10.38 35.05 -4.31
C GLY A 10 -9.83 34.56 -2.97
N LEU A 11 -9.33 33.33 -2.92
CA LEU A 11 -8.67 32.79 -1.72
C LEU A 11 -7.44 33.62 -1.31
N SER A 12 -6.60 34.00 -2.27
CA SER A 12 -5.44 34.86 -1.97
C SER A 12 -5.83 36.27 -1.54
N ARG A 13 -6.93 36.82 -2.06
CA ARG A 13 -7.47 38.13 -1.69
C ARG A 13 -8.22 38.14 -0.35
N SER A 14 -8.54 36.97 0.21
CA SER A 14 -9.21 36.86 1.51
C SER A 14 -8.38 37.44 2.66
N PHE A 15 -7.05 37.50 2.51
CA PHE A 15 -6.17 38.15 3.47
C PHE A 15 -6.14 39.66 3.28
N VAL A 16 -6.55 40.41 4.32
CA VAL A 16 -6.47 41.86 4.35
C VAL A 16 -5.13 42.27 4.97
N LYS A 17 -4.24 42.82 4.15
CA LYS A 17 -2.91 43.27 4.60
C LYS A 17 -3.03 44.47 5.54
N ASN A 18 -2.30 44.42 6.66
CA ASN A 18 -2.05 45.59 7.49
C ASN A 18 -1.07 46.53 6.76
N SER A 19 -1.36 47.84 6.80
CA SER A 19 -0.48 48.87 6.25
C SER A 19 0.36 49.53 7.33
N VAL A 20 1.61 49.88 7.01
CA VAL A 20 2.42 50.78 7.82
C VAL A 20 1.88 52.19 7.65
N ILE A 21 1.28 52.72 8.71
CA ILE A 21 0.70 54.06 8.68
C ILE A 21 1.80 55.09 8.83
N ILE A 22 1.82 56.08 7.93
CA ILE A 22 2.66 57.27 8.03
C ILE A 22 1.71 58.45 8.14
N SER A 23 1.81 59.20 9.24
CA SER A 23 1.02 60.42 9.36
C SER A 23 1.73 61.59 8.72
N HIS A 24 0.99 62.51 8.10
CA HIS A 24 1.58 63.71 7.49
C HIS A 24 0.85 64.99 7.91
N ALA A 25 1.62 66.06 8.04
CA ALA A 25 1.16 67.42 8.34
C ALA A 25 1.90 68.44 7.45
N GLY A 26 1.43 69.69 7.44
CA GLY A 26 1.98 70.76 6.60
C GLY A 26 1.28 70.91 5.25
N VAL A 27 1.76 71.83 4.42
CA VAL A 27 1.11 72.24 3.16
C VAL A 27 2.01 71.86 2.00
N ASP A 28 1.71 70.77 1.28
CA ASP A 28 2.34 70.52 -0.02
C ASP A 28 1.53 69.59 -0.93
N GLN A 29 0.97 70.13 -2.02
CA GLN A 29 0.37 69.33 -3.10
C GLN A 29 1.41 68.49 -3.86
N SER A 30 2.68 68.95 -3.93
CA SER A 30 3.74 68.26 -4.67
C SER A 30 4.32 67.04 -3.94
N PHE A 31 4.11 66.92 -2.62
CA PHE A 31 4.47 65.71 -1.87
C PHE A 31 3.62 64.48 -2.25
N SER A 32 2.42 64.68 -2.83
CA SER A 32 1.56 63.58 -3.30
C SER A 32 2.24 62.66 -4.32
N VAL A 33 3.04 63.23 -5.23
CA VAL A 33 3.81 62.48 -6.23
C VAL A 33 4.86 61.57 -5.55
N TYR A 34 5.50 62.08 -4.51
CA TYR A 34 6.48 61.32 -3.72
C TYR A 34 5.81 60.28 -2.82
N GLN A 35 4.61 60.54 -2.30
CA GLN A 35 3.84 59.53 -1.57
C GLN A 35 3.59 58.30 -2.46
N HIS A 36 3.17 58.50 -3.71
CA HIS A 36 2.99 57.40 -4.66
C HIS A 36 4.30 56.66 -4.96
N ALA A 37 5.40 57.39 -5.15
CA ALA A 37 6.72 56.80 -5.38
C ALA A 37 7.20 55.97 -4.17
N LEU A 38 7.02 56.48 -2.95
CA LEU A 38 7.35 55.78 -1.71
C LEU A 38 6.47 54.54 -1.51
N VAL A 39 5.15 54.66 -1.66
CA VAL A 39 4.22 53.52 -1.57
C VAL A 39 4.61 52.43 -2.56
N SER A 40 4.94 52.80 -3.81
CA SER A 40 5.38 51.86 -4.84
C SER A 40 6.70 51.18 -4.48
N HIS A 41 7.70 51.94 -4.03
CA HIS A 41 9.02 51.41 -3.67
C HIS A 41 8.92 50.43 -2.49
N PHE A 42 8.34 50.85 -1.37
CA PHE A 42 8.28 50.04 -0.15
C PHE A 42 7.39 48.80 -0.29
N SER A 43 6.40 48.82 -1.21
CA SER A 43 5.53 47.66 -1.46
C SER A 43 6.13 46.61 -2.40
N ARG A 44 7.14 46.98 -3.21
CA ARG A 44 7.72 46.11 -4.24
C ARG A 44 9.16 45.68 -3.94
N SER A 45 9.94 46.57 -3.34
CA SER A 45 11.35 46.33 -3.04
C SER A 45 11.49 45.55 -1.72
N PRO A 46 12.15 44.38 -1.71
CA PRO A 46 12.42 43.67 -0.47
C PRO A 46 13.47 44.44 0.35
N LEU A 47 13.13 44.78 1.59
CA LEU A 47 13.96 45.51 2.53
C LEU A 47 14.52 44.55 3.58
N VAL A 48 15.82 44.65 3.88
CA VAL A 48 16.48 43.75 4.83
C VAL A 48 16.44 44.36 6.22
N TRP A 49 15.62 43.81 7.10
CA TRP A 49 15.49 44.21 8.49
C TRP A 49 16.30 43.29 9.41
N LYS A 50 17.28 43.86 10.11
CA LYS A 50 18.12 43.17 11.10
C LYS A 50 17.60 43.50 12.50
N ILE A 51 17.13 42.49 13.21
CA ILE A 51 16.73 42.62 14.63
C ILE A 51 17.92 42.16 15.47
N ASN A 52 18.33 42.98 16.44
CA ASN A 52 19.37 42.59 17.39
C ASN A 52 18.94 41.31 18.11
N ASN A 53 19.87 40.37 18.32
CA ASN A 53 19.64 39.06 18.96
C ASN A 53 18.84 38.01 18.16
N LYS A 54 18.50 38.24 16.87
CA LYS A 54 18.01 37.17 15.99
C LYS A 54 19.08 36.78 14.95
N PRO A 55 19.31 35.48 14.70
CA PRO A 55 20.43 35.00 13.87
C PRO A 55 20.29 35.37 12.37
N PHE A 56 19.07 35.62 11.89
CA PHE A 56 18.80 35.87 10.47
C PHE A 56 18.01 37.17 10.25
N PRO A 57 18.38 37.98 9.24
CA PRO A 57 17.60 39.15 8.85
C PRO A 57 16.30 38.76 8.16
N HIS A 58 15.25 39.57 8.37
CA HIS A 58 13.95 39.40 7.73
C HIS A 58 13.89 40.24 6.45
N ARG A 59 13.39 39.65 5.36
CA ARG A 59 13.11 40.37 4.11
C ARG A 59 11.67 40.87 4.13
N LEU A 60 11.48 42.18 4.28
CA LEU A 60 10.17 42.82 4.41
C LEU A 60 9.76 43.52 3.10
N THR A 61 8.46 43.59 2.87
CA THR A 61 7.80 44.55 1.97
C THR A 61 6.82 45.34 2.82
N LEU A 62 6.94 46.67 2.85
CA LEU A 62 6.13 47.51 3.73
C LEU A 62 5.03 48.21 2.93
N PRO A 63 3.78 47.73 2.97
CA PRO A 63 2.66 48.45 2.36
C PRO A 63 2.40 49.74 3.13
N LEU A 64 2.81 50.88 2.59
CA LEU A 64 2.65 52.19 3.24
C LEU A 64 1.25 52.75 3.04
N LYS A 65 0.72 53.43 4.07
CA LYS A 65 -0.51 54.21 4.00
C LYS A 65 -0.30 55.59 4.62
N PHE A 66 -0.41 56.63 3.81
CA PHE A 66 -0.33 58.01 4.28
C PHE A 66 -1.70 58.48 4.80
N VAL A 67 -1.72 59.11 5.98
CA VAL A 67 -2.94 59.68 6.58
C VAL A 67 -2.64 61.06 7.17
N PRO A 68 -3.61 61.98 7.27
CA PRO A 68 -3.41 63.24 7.98
C PRO A 68 -3.01 63.02 9.44
N TYR A 69 -2.17 63.90 9.98
CA TYR A 69 -1.77 63.84 11.38
C TYR A 69 -2.98 64.02 12.32
N GLU A 70 -3.11 63.10 13.26
CA GLU A 70 -4.03 63.16 14.37
C GLU A 70 -3.32 62.68 15.64
N ASP A 71 -3.65 63.26 16.79
CA ASP A 71 -2.96 62.97 18.04
C ASP A 71 -3.10 61.50 18.48
N LYS A 72 -4.25 60.87 18.15
CA LYS A 72 -4.57 59.47 18.44
C LYS A 72 -3.70 58.44 17.69
N LEU A 73 -2.98 58.87 16.65
CA LEU A 73 -2.09 58.00 15.87
C LEU A 73 -0.70 57.87 16.51
N CYS A 74 -0.39 58.69 17.50
CA CYS A 74 0.90 58.67 18.17
C CYS A 74 1.07 57.41 19.02
N PHE A 75 2.27 56.83 19.01
CA PHE A 75 2.63 55.78 19.97
C PHE A 75 2.62 56.31 21.41
N GLY A 76 2.24 55.48 22.38
CA GLY A 76 2.13 55.87 23.78
C GLY A 76 2.04 54.69 24.75
N PRO A 77 2.26 54.92 26.06
CA PRO A 77 2.41 53.87 27.07
C PRO A 77 1.15 53.04 27.33
N GLN A 78 -0.02 53.51 26.87
CA GLN A 78 -1.32 52.83 27.06
C GLN A 78 -1.73 51.96 25.85
N ILE A 79 -0.90 51.85 24.83
CA ILE A 79 -1.27 51.18 23.58
C ILE A 79 -1.23 49.67 23.79
N SER A 80 -2.39 49.04 23.61
CA SER A 80 -2.46 47.59 23.64
C SER A 80 -1.77 46.99 22.40
N PRO A 81 -1.25 45.76 22.49
CA PRO A 81 -0.63 45.12 21.33
C PRO A 81 -1.56 45.02 20.11
N THR A 82 -2.88 44.93 20.33
CA THR A 82 -3.88 44.89 19.25
C THR A 82 -4.10 46.23 18.53
N GLU A 83 -3.63 47.33 19.11
CA GLU A 83 -3.71 48.69 18.57
C GLU A 83 -2.45 49.12 17.82
N ILE A 84 -1.39 48.30 17.85
CA ILE A 84 -0.14 48.53 17.13
C ILE A 84 -0.36 48.68 15.61
N THR A 85 -1.40 48.07 15.06
CA THR A 85 -1.74 48.21 13.63
C THR A 85 -2.46 49.52 13.30
N LYS A 86 -2.83 50.32 14.31
CA LYS A 86 -3.60 51.57 14.19
C LYS A 86 -2.77 52.83 14.42
N ILE A 87 -1.52 52.70 14.89
CA ILE A 87 -0.61 53.83 15.12
C ILE A 87 0.16 54.20 13.86
N ALA A 88 0.63 55.44 13.80
CA ALA A 88 1.61 55.86 12.82
C ALA A 88 3.02 55.40 13.24
N PHE A 89 3.75 54.80 12.31
CA PHE A 89 5.14 54.39 12.50
C PHE A 89 6.14 55.52 12.25
N LEU A 90 5.70 56.54 11.52
CA LEU A 90 6.47 57.73 11.22
C LEU A 90 5.51 58.92 11.07
N HIS A 91 5.89 60.04 11.65
CA HIS A 91 5.21 61.31 11.48
C HIS A 91 6.05 62.23 10.57
N VAL A 92 5.45 62.76 9.52
CA VAL A 92 6.14 63.58 8.52
C VAL A 92 5.53 64.99 8.51
N PHE A 93 6.36 66.02 8.63
CA PHE A 93 5.93 67.38 8.39
C PHE A 93 6.54 67.90 7.08
N ASN A 94 5.68 68.29 6.14
CA ASN A 94 6.08 68.79 4.83
C ASN A 94 6.14 70.32 4.85
N ILE A 95 7.31 70.87 4.55
CA ILE A 95 7.55 72.30 4.38
C ILE A 95 7.70 72.56 2.88
N ASN A 96 6.82 73.39 2.33
CA ASN A 96 6.93 73.90 0.96
C ASN A 96 6.97 75.42 0.99
N VAL A 97 8.15 75.99 0.74
CA VAL A 97 8.40 77.43 0.88
C VAL A 97 9.27 77.93 -0.27
N THR A 98 9.13 79.21 -0.59
CA THR A 98 9.87 79.86 -1.70
C THR A 98 11.08 80.65 -1.24
N SER A 99 11.13 81.04 0.03
CA SER A 99 12.22 81.81 0.66
C SER A 99 12.31 81.56 2.17
N ALA A 100 13.40 82.01 2.81
CA ALA A 100 13.56 81.91 4.26
C ALA A 100 12.57 82.80 5.05
N ASP A 101 12.11 83.90 4.46
CA ASP A 101 11.11 84.78 5.07
C ASP A 101 9.71 84.19 4.99
N ASP A 102 9.37 83.52 3.88
CA ASP A 102 8.13 82.77 3.70
C ASP A 102 7.99 81.66 4.77
N TYR A 103 9.08 80.91 5.00
CA TYR A 103 9.15 79.96 6.12
C TYR A 103 8.87 80.63 7.48
N ARG A 104 9.53 81.77 7.76
CA ARG A 104 9.41 82.46 9.05
C ARG A 104 7.98 82.95 9.31
N GLN A 105 7.32 83.47 8.30
CA GLN A 105 5.99 84.09 8.41
C GLN A 105 4.86 83.06 8.39
N ASN A 106 4.96 82.05 7.53
CA ASN A 106 3.79 81.23 7.18
C ASN A 106 3.86 79.78 7.70
N VAL A 107 5.05 79.23 7.97
CA VAL A 107 5.21 77.79 8.27
C VAL A 107 5.83 77.52 9.64
N ARG A 108 6.73 78.38 10.12
CA ARG A 108 7.52 78.17 11.35
C ARG A 108 6.67 77.85 12.57
N HIS A 109 5.60 78.61 12.80
CA HIS A 109 4.71 78.38 13.95
C HIS A 109 4.04 77.00 13.87
N ASN A 110 3.51 76.61 12.71
CA ASN A 110 2.82 75.34 12.51
C ASN A 110 3.74 74.13 12.73
N VAL A 111 4.98 74.18 12.21
CA VAL A 111 5.94 73.09 12.41
C VAL A 111 6.45 73.02 13.85
N SER A 112 6.65 74.16 14.51
CA SER A 112 7.02 74.20 15.92
C SER A 112 5.92 73.63 16.83
N ASP A 113 4.65 73.97 16.56
CA ASP A 113 3.50 73.47 17.32
C ASP A 113 3.31 71.96 17.13
N TRP A 114 3.41 71.48 15.89
CA TRP A 114 3.38 70.04 15.60
C TRP A 114 4.53 69.30 16.28
N PHE A 115 5.75 69.85 16.20
CA PHE A 115 6.92 69.27 16.85
C PHE A 115 6.76 69.23 18.38
N ALA A 116 6.23 70.28 19.00
CA ALA A 116 5.98 70.31 20.45
C ALA A 116 5.01 69.21 20.88
N LYS A 117 3.94 68.97 20.12
CA LYS A 117 2.99 67.87 20.37
C LYS A 117 3.67 66.51 20.30
N LEU A 118 4.49 66.26 19.28
CA LEU A 118 5.21 64.99 19.17
C LEU A 118 6.30 64.81 20.23
N ASN A 119 7.06 65.86 20.53
CA ASN A 119 8.18 65.81 21.47
C ASN A 119 7.72 65.69 22.93
N SER A 120 6.45 65.98 23.23
CA SER A 120 5.83 65.68 24.53
C SER A 120 5.58 64.18 24.76
N LYS A 121 5.68 63.35 23.72
CA LYS A 121 5.47 61.90 23.77
C LYS A 121 6.81 61.18 23.61
N SER A 122 7.01 60.10 24.37
CA SER A 122 8.23 59.28 24.23
C SER A 122 8.14 58.36 23.03
N ASP A 123 9.30 57.98 22.51
CA ASP A 123 9.46 56.86 21.57
C ASP A 123 8.78 56.98 20.20
N ILE A 124 8.39 58.20 19.82
CA ILE A 124 7.82 58.48 18.49
C ILE A 124 8.92 58.78 17.48
N GLN A 125 8.74 58.31 16.24
CA GLN A 125 9.59 58.69 15.11
C GLN A 125 8.95 59.79 14.26
N TRP A 126 9.73 60.83 13.98
CA TRP A 126 9.31 61.93 13.13
C TRP A 126 10.44 62.45 12.23
N ILE A 127 10.07 63.03 11.10
CA ILE A 127 10.96 63.71 10.16
C ILE A 127 10.31 65.00 9.63
N ILE A 128 11.14 65.94 9.21
CA ILE A 128 10.70 67.14 8.48
C ILE A 128 11.26 67.06 7.07
N VAL A 129 10.37 67.14 6.09
CA VAL A 129 10.71 67.10 4.67
C VAL A 129 10.57 68.50 4.10
N VAL A 130 11.66 69.04 3.57
CA VAL A 130 11.75 70.40 3.05
C VAL A 130 11.81 70.36 1.54
N ASN A 131 10.78 70.90 0.90
CA ASN A 131 10.73 71.07 -0.54
C ASN A 131 11.27 72.45 -0.92
N THR A 132 12.47 72.47 -1.51
CA THR A 132 13.14 73.69 -1.97
C THR A 132 12.97 73.93 -3.47
N ASN A 133 12.19 73.10 -4.18
CA ASN A 133 12.10 73.12 -5.65
C ASN A 133 11.41 74.37 -6.20
N ARG A 134 10.69 75.12 -5.37
CA ARG A 134 10.09 76.40 -5.72
C ARG A 134 11.01 77.61 -5.50
N ALA A 135 12.17 77.42 -4.87
CA ALA A 135 13.14 78.49 -4.70
C ALA A 135 13.82 78.82 -6.04
N LYS A 136 13.97 80.11 -6.32
CA LYS A 136 14.42 80.61 -7.63
C LYS A 136 15.87 80.27 -7.97
N ASP A 137 16.74 80.13 -6.97
CA ASP A 137 18.18 79.93 -7.16
C ASP A 137 18.81 79.14 -5.99
N ARG A 138 20.05 78.66 -6.21
CA ARG A 138 20.79 77.83 -5.25
C ARG A 138 21.11 78.54 -3.94
N LYS A 139 21.32 79.87 -3.93
CA LYS A 139 21.58 80.62 -2.69
C LYS A 139 20.30 80.68 -1.86
N THR A 140 19.14 80.88 -2.49
CA THR A 140 17.84 80.84 -1.80
C THR A 140 17.53 79.45 -1.23
N LYS A 141 17.81 78.37 -1.97
CA LYS A 141 17.71 76.98 -1.44
C LYS A 141 18.57 76.78 -0.19
N ALA A 142 19.84 77.20 -0.24
CA ALA A 142 20.76 77.10 0.89
C ALA A 142 20.30 77.93 2.10
N ALA A 143 19.83 79.16 1.90
CA ALA A 143 19.35 80.03 2.97
C ALA A 143 18.09 79.46 3.68
N ILE A 144 17.17 78.83 2.94
CA ILE A 144 16.02 78.12 3.52
C ILE A 144 16.51 76.98 4.42
N MET A 145 17.40 76.13 3.88
CA MET A 145 17.91 74.96 4.60
C MET A 145 18.74 75.34 5.83
N GLU A 146 19.57 76.36 5.75
CA GLU A 146 20.32 76.90 6.90
C GLU A 146 19.38 77.41 7.98
N LYS A 147 18.30 78.13 7.60
CA LYS A 147 17.36 78.67 8.58
C LYS A 147 16.58 77.57 9.31
N ILE A 148 16.12 76.54 8.60
CA ILE A 148 15.43 75.39 9.20
C ILE A 148 16.40 74.57 10.06
N LYS A 149 17.63 74.32 9.58
CA LYS A 149 18.68 73.65 10.36
C LYS A 149 19.01 74.42 11.64
N ALA A 150 19.01 75.74 11.62
CA ALA A 150 19.22 76.56 12.82
C ALA A 150 18.08 76.41 13.83
N ASP A 151 16.82 76.41 13.37
CA ASP A 151 15.64 76.22 14.24
C ASP A 151 15.59 74.79 14.85
N PHE A 152 16.11 73.78 14.13
CA PHE A 152 16.14 72.37 14.56
C PHE A 152 17.58 71.83 14.73
N ALA A 153 18.50 72.65 15.24
CA ALA A 153 19.95 72.32 15.27
C ALA A 153 20.31 71.02 15.99
N LYS A 154 19.50 70.61 16.98
CA LYS A 154 19.67 69.34 17.72
C LYS A 154 19.20 68.10 16.95
N TYR A 155 18.47 68.30 15.85
CA TYR A 155 17.75 67.25 15.11
C TYR A 155 18.05 67.29 13.62
N THR A 156 19.22 67.78 13.22
CA THR A 156 19.62 67.92 11.81
C THR A 156 19.54 66.62 11.01
N SER A 157 19.73 65.46 11.66
CA SER A 157 19.58 64.13 11.07
C SER A 157 18.12 63.72 10.74
N ARG A 158 17.13 64.48 11.22
CA ARG A 158 15.69 64.29 10.94
C ARG A 158 15.17 65.26 9.87
N LEU A 159 16.03 66.10 9.32
CA LEU A 159 15.70 67.07 8.27
C LEU A 159 16.12 66.50 6.91
N PHE A 160 15.15 66.32 6.03
CA PHE A 160 15.37 65.79 4.68
C PHE A 160 15.00 66.85 3.65
N GLU A 161 15.91 67.12 2.72
CA GLU A 161 15.56 67.89 1.53
C GLU A 161 14.87 66.95 0.54
N LEU A 162 13.74 67.39 -0.02
CA LEU A 162 12.99 66.60 -1.00
C LEU A 162 13.82 66.53 -2.29
N PRO A 163 14.22 65.33 -2.75
CA PRO A 163 15.09 65.21 -3.91
C PRO A 163 14.33 65.59 -5.19
N ASP A 164 15.00 66.23 -6.15
CA ASP A 164 14.43 66.45 -7.49
C ASP A 164 14.04 65.10 -8.11
N THR A 165 12.85 65.00 -8.71
CA THR A 165 12.33 63.71 -9.23
C THR A 165 13.20 63.06 -10.30
N SER A 166 14.09 63.83 -10.93
CA SER A 166 15.08 63.34 -11.91
C SER A 166 16.34 62.76 -11.28
N ASP A 167 16.62 63.04 -10.00
CA ASP A 167 17.82 62.54 -9.30
C ASP A 167 17.52 61.24 -8.57
N GLN A 168 17.80 60.13 -9.24
CA GLN A 168 17.59 58.78 -8.69
C GLN A 168 18.46 58.51 -7.46
N ASN A 169 19.68 59.04 -7.40
CA ASN A 169 20.59 58.79 -6.28
C ASN A 169 20.11 59.50 -5.01
N ALA A 170 19.68 60.76 -5.15
CA ALA A 170 19.10 61.52 -4.05
C ALA A 170 17.77 60.91 -3.58
N PHE A 171 16.95 60.37 -4.50
CA PHE A 171 15.74 59.64 -4.15
C PHE A 171 16.04 58.35 -3.36
N VAL A 172 17.04 57.57 -3.76
CA VAL A 172 17.45 56.37 -3.01
C VAL A 172 17.94 56.73 -1.60
N ALA A 173 18.74 57.79 -1.45
CA ALA A 173 19.20 58.24 -0.14
C ALA A 173 18.02 58.70 0.76
N PHE A 174 17.04 59.39 0.18
CA PHE A 174 15.82 59.79 0.87
C PHE A 174 14.99 58.58 1.35
N VAL A 175 14.81 57.58 0.48
CA VAL A 175 14.14 56.32 0.81
C VAL A 175 14.86 55.59 1.95
N GLN A 176 16.19 55.49 1.90
CA GLN A 176 17.01 54.87 2.96
C GLN A 176 16.85 55.61 4.30
N GLY A 177 16.78 56.95 4.27
CA GLY A 177 16.51 57.76 5.45
C GLY A 177 15.16 57.42 6.09
N ILE A 178 14.09 57.38 5.29
CA ILE A 178 12.75 56.97 5.77
C ILE A 178 12.77 55.54 6.30
N GLN A 179 13.40 54.62 5.58
CA GLN A 179 13.51 53.21 5.96
C GLN A 179 14.15 53.06 7.35
N GLN A 180 15.21 53.81 7.65
CA GLN A 180 15.89 53.76 8.94
C GLN A 180 14.96 54.11 10.10
N PHE A 181 14.16 55.16 9.97
CA PHE A 181 13.19 55.55 11.01
C PHE A 181 12.07 54.52 11.16
N LEU A 182 11.54 54.01 10.04
CA LEU A 182 10.52 52.96 10.07
C LEU A 182 11.02 51.71 10.77
N PHE A 183 12.24 51.25 10.46
CA PHE A 183 12.84 50.09 11.09
C PHE A 183 13.13 50.31 12.57
N THR A 184 13.59 51.51 12.95
CA THR A 184 13.83 51.86 14.35
C THR A 184 12.53 51.73 15.17
N HIS A 185 11.42 52.29 14.67
CA HIS A 185 10.14 52.19 15.37
C HIS A 185 9.58 50.77 15.33
N LEU A 186 9.68 50.09 14.20
CA LEU A 186 9.21 48.70 14.06
C LEU A 186 9.91 47.79 15.07
N THR A 187 11.24 47.93 15.26
CA THR A 187 12.00 47.19 16.29
C THR A 187 11.45 47.44 17.69
N LEU A 188 11.29 48.70 18.08
CA LEU A 188 10.74 49.03 19.40
C LEU A 188 9.36 48.40 19.62
N VAL A 189 8.45 48.59 18.66
CA VAL A 189 7.07 48.13 18.75
C VAL A 189 7.00 46.60 18.82
N MET A 190 7.80 45.89 18.02
CA MET A 190 7.88 44.44 18.06
C MET A 190 8.50 43.92 19.37
N GLU A 191 9.51 44.59 19.92
CA GLU A 191 10.10 44.23 21.22
C GLU A 191 9.09 44.36 22.37
N ILE A 192 8.25 45.40 22.35
CA ILE A 192 7.18 45.59 23.33
C ILE A 192 6.14 44.49 23.20
N TRP A 193 5.74 44.15 21.97
CA TRP A 193 4.78 43.07 21.72
C TRP A 193 5.35 41.70 22.16
N ASP A 194 6.61 41.40 21.83
CA ASP A 194 7.31 40.17 22.23
C ASP A 194 7.35 40.02 23.76
N LYS A 195 7.71 41.10 24.48
CA LYS A 195 7.70 41.11 25.95
C LYS A 195 6.30 40.87 26.51
N SER A 196 5.27 41.48 25.91
CA SER A 196 3.87 41.28 26.31
C SER A 196 3.43 39.83 26.11
N LEU A 197 3.72 39.23 24.95
CA LEU A 197 3.40 37.83 24.64
C LEU A 197 4.12 36.86 25.58
N LYS A 198 5.41 37.09 25.83
CA LYS A 198 6.20 36.27 26.78
C LYS A 198 5.60 36.35 28.18
N HIS A 199 5.29 37.55 28.66
CA HIS A 199 4.66 37.73 29.97
C HIS A 199 3.28 37.04 30.04
N GLN A 200 2.45 37.17 29.00
CA GLN A 200 1.18 36.46 28.93
C GLN A 200 1.37 34.94 28.97
N TYR A 201 2.34 34.39 28.22
CA TYR A 201 2.60 32.96 28.17
C TYR A 201 3.15 32.38 29.49
N GLU A 202 3.97 33.13 30.22
CA GLU A 202 4.48 32.74 31.55
C GLU A 202 3.34 32.58 32.56
N ARG A 203 2.27 33.36 32.41
CA ARG A 203 1.07 33.28 33.25
C ARG A 203 0.23 32.02 33.01
N ARG A 204 0.53 31.15 32.03
CA ARG A 204 -0.21 29.89 31.80
C ARG A 204 -0.28 28.95 33.01
N LYS A 205 0.64 29.08 33.96
CA LYS A 205 0.61 28.32 35.23
C LYS A 205 -0.46 28.84 36.20
N GLN A 206 -0.96 30.06 35.99
CA GLN A 206 -1.97 30.70 36.84
C GLN A 206 -3.37 30.29 36.39
N HIS A 207 -4.31 30.22 37.34
CA HIS A 207 -5.71 29.89 37.04
C HIS A 207 -6.46 30.98 36.26
N SER A 208 -6.02 32.23 36.33
CA SER A 208 -6.65 33.38 35.65
C SER A 208 -6.12 33.61 34.23
N TRP A 209 -5.39 32.64 33.66
CA TRP A 209 -4.87 32.78 32.31
C TRP A 209 -5.98 32.56 31.30
N GLU A 210 -6.04 33.43 30.29
CA GLU A 210 -7.02 33.39 29.22
C GLU A 210 -6.33 32.92 27.93
N PRO A 211 -6.40 31.63 27.57
CA PRO A 211 -5.70 31.09 26.41
C PRO A 211 -6.13 31.78 25.12
N PHE A 212 -7.43 32.07 24.98
CA PHE A 212 -7.97 32.74 23.81
C PHE A 212 -7.34 34.12 23.58
N ALA A 213 -7.15 34.91 24.64
CA ALA A 213 -6.54 36.23 24.53
C ALA A 213 -5.08 36.13 24.04
N TYR A 214 -4.33 35.14 24.54
CA TYR A 214 -2.98 34.86 24.07
C TYR A 214 -2.94 34.43 22.60
N PHE A 215 -3.80 33.49 22.20
CA PHE A 215 -3.90 33.02 20.81
C PHE A 215 -4.32 34.12 19.84
N SER A 216 -5.29 34.97 20.23
CA SER A 216 -5.68 36.13 19.45
C SER A 216 -4.50 37.09 19.26
N SER A 217 -3.74 37.38 20.32
CA SER A 217 -2.56 38.26 20.24
C SER A 217 -1.44 37.67 19.37
N MET A 218 -1.14 36.37 19.52
CA MET A 218 -0.13 35.67 18.71
C MET A 218 -0.50 35.60 17.23
N THR A 219 -1.77 35.35 16.90
CA THR A 219 -2.23 35.32 15.50
C THR A 219 -2.22 36.71 14.87
N GLU A 220 -2.55 37.77 15.61
CA GLU A 220 -2.38 39.15 15.16
C GLU A 220 -0.91 39.50 14.91
N TYR A 221 -0.02 39.10 15.82
CA TYR A 221 1.42 39.27 15.67
C TYR A 221 1.94 38.58 14.40
N ALA A 222 1.60 37.30 14.17
CA ALA A 222 1.97 36.57 12.95
C ALA A 222 1.42 37.25 11.67
N ARG A 223 0.21 37.80 11.72
CA ARG A 223 -0.41 38.50 10.59
C ARG A 223 0.28 39.80 10.23
N VAL A 224 0.96 40.47 11.17
CA VAL A 224 1.82 41.63 10.86
C VAL A 224 3.00 41.18 9.99
N PHE A 225 3.67 40.09 10.34
CA PHE A 225 4.74 39.51 9.52
C PHE A 225 4.25 39.07 8.14
N TRP A 226 3.07 38.44 8.05
CA TRP A 226 2.46 38.11 6.76
C TRP A 226 2.17 39.38 5.94
N SER A 227 1.61 40.42 6.56
CA SER A 227 1.34 41.71 5.90
C SER A 227 2.62 42.35 5.35
N PHE A 228 3.74 42.14 6.04
CA PHE A 228 5.05 42.64 5.65
C PHE A 228 5.82 41.68 4.72
N GLY A 229 5.18 40.64 4.20
CA GLY A 229 5.75 39.75 3.18
C GLY A 229 6.65 38.64 3.70
N THR A 230 6.86 38.51 5.01
CA THR A 230 7.58 37.37 5.62
C THR A 230 6.62 36.23 5.95
N ILE A 231 6.12 35.58 4.90
CA ILE A 231 5.05 34.59 5.01
C ILE A 231 5.56 33.29 5.63
N GLU A 232 6.80 32.88 5.32
CA GLU A 232 7.41 31.70 5.93
C GLU A 232 7.56 31.85 7.45
N TYR A 233 7.92 33.06 7.91
CA TYR A 233 8.00 33.33 9.35
C TYR A 233 6.61 33.32 10.00
N ALA A 234 5.61 33.94 9.36
CA ALA A 234 4.23 33.88 9.84
C ALA A 234 3.75 32.41 9.95
N LEU A 235 3.99 31.59 8.92
CA LEU A 235 3.68 30.16 8.92
C LEU A 235 4.34 29.43 10.10
N SER A 236 5.60 29.73 10.41
CA SER A 236 6.28 29.10 11.56
C SER A 236 5.60 29.41 12.90
N ILE A 237 5.07 30.63 13.05
CA ILE A 237 4.31 31.01 14.26
C ILE A 237 2.99 30.25 14.33
N PHE A 238 2.28 30.10 13.21
CA PHE A 238 1.03 29.32 13.17
C PHE A 238 1.28 27.83 13.44
N ASP A 239 2.39 27.27 12.95
CA ASP A 239 2.83 25.89 13.26
C ASP A 239 3.09 25.71 14.76
N ASP A 240 3.74 26.69 15.41
CA ASP A 240 4.01 26.65 16.84
C ASP A 240 2.72 26.80 17.67
N LEU A 241 1.74 27.58 17.20
CA LEU A 241 0.41 27.64 17.81
C LEU A 241 -0.34 26.31 17.68
N GLU A 242 -0.27 25.63 16.54
CA GLU A 242 -0.89 24.32 16.34
C GLU A 242 -0.30 23.27 17.30
N LYS A 243 1.03 23.25 17.44
CA LYS A 243 1.74 22.40 18.41
C LYS A 243 1.33 22.73 19.85
N LEU A 244 1.22 24.01 20.19
CA LEU A 244 0.83 24.44 21.53
C LEU A 244 -0.59 23.99 21.89
N ILE A 245 -1.56 24.08 20.96
CA ILE A 245 -2.91 23.54 21.18
C ILE A 245 -2.86 22.03 21.38
N HIS A 246 -2.00 21.32 20.64
CA HIS A 246 -1.86 19.87 20.82
C HIS A 246 -1.26 19.52 22.19
N GLU A 247 -0.23 20.24 22.64
CA GLU A 247 0.35 20.08 23.98
C GLU A 247 -0.70 20.24 25.09
N PHE A 248 -1.62 21.20 24.95
CA PHE A 248 -2.71 21.40 25.90
C PHE A 248 -3.58 20.14 26.08
N VAL A 249 -3.87 19.43 24.99
CA VAL A 249 -4.65 18.19 25.04
C VAL A 249 -3.89 17.09 25.78
N LEU A 250 -2.60 16.90 25.45
CA LEU A 250 -1.76 15.87 26.09
C LEU A 250 -1.62 16.10 27.60
N ARG A 251 -1.60 17.35 28.05
CA ARG A 251 -1.42 17.73 29.46
C ARG A 251 -2.72 17.76 30.27
N SER A 252 -3.87 17.60 29.62
CA SER A 252 -5.18 17.66 30.28
C SER A 252 -5.44 16.55 31.32
N GLY A 253 -4.64 15.47 31.28
CA GLY A 253 -4.68 14.36 32.24
C GLY A 253 -3.69 14.47 33.42
N GLU A 254 -2.88 15.52 33.50
CA GLU A 254 -1.93 15.71 34.60
C GLU A 254 -2.64 16.10 35.91
N GLN A 255 -2.18 15.59 37.06
CA GLN A 255 -2.76 15.90 38.39
C GLN A 255 -2.73 17.40 38.72
N ASP A 256 -1.71 18.12 38.24
CA ASP A 256 -1.54 19.58 38.45
C ASP A 256 -2.01 20.42 37.25
N SER A 257 -2.90 19.89 36.41
CA SER A 257 -3.41 20.62 35.24
C SER A 257 -4.20 21.88 35.66
N PRO A 258 -3.95 23.03 35.03
CA PRO A 258 -4.60 24.28 35.43
C PRO A 258 -6.08 24.32 35.03
N LYS A 259 -6.94 24.92 35.87
CA LYS A 259 -8.40 25.00 35.65
C LYS A 259 -8.82 25.55 34.28
N TRP A 260 -8.12 26.55 33.76
CA TRP A 260 -8.42 27.12 32.43
C TRP A 260 -8.32 26.07 31.31
N LEU A 261 -7.46 25.06 31.48
CA LEU A 261 -7.26 24.01 30.49
C LEU A 261 -8.50 23.13 30.40
N ALA A 262 -8.99 22.66 31.54
CA ALA A 262 -10.26 21.94 31.61
C ALA A 262 -11.43 22.78 31.09
N GLN A 263 -11.45 24.10 31.35
CA GLN A 263 -12.48 25.00 30.82
C GLN A 263 -12.41 25.11 29.29
N LEU A 264 -11.23 25.35 28.72
CA LEU A 264 -11.04 25.44 27.27
C LEU A 264 -11.48 24.16 26.56
N LEU A 265 -11.08 22.99 27.10
CA LEU A 265 -11.38 21.69 26.50
C LEU A 265 -12.85 21.28 26.67
N ASN A 266 -13.55 21.80 27.69
CA ASN A 266 -14.99 21.56 27.89
C ASN A 266 -15.87 22.70 27.35
N THR A 267 -15.31 23.71 26.67
CA THR A 267 -16.09 24.78 26.06
C THR A 267 -16.91 24.21 24.90
N ARG A 268 -18.23 24.42 24.94
CA ARG A 268 -19.18 23.86 23.96
C ARG A 268 -18.96 24.44 22.57
N ILE A 269 -19.26 23.62 21.56
CA ILE A 269 -19.25 24.01 20.15
C ILE A 269 -20.63 24.59 19.81
N GLU A 270 -20.76 25.91 19.86
CA GLU A 270 -22.01 26.63 19.53
C GLU A 270 -22.04 27.18 18.11
N ASP A 271 -20.86 27.37 17.51
CA ASP A 271 -20.73 27.83 16.13
C ASP A 271 -20.54 26.65 15.17
N ARG A 272 -20.50 26.95 13.87
CA ARG A 272 -20.38 25.95 12.80
C ARG A 272 -19.10 26.17 11.97
N PRO A 273 -17.93 25.68 12.42
CA PRO A 273 -16.67 25.96 11.75
C PRO A 273 -16.62 25.34 10.34
N SER A 274 -16.32 26.14 9.33
CA SER A 274 -16.08 25.71 7.94
C SER A 274 -14.79 26.35 7.45
N LEU A 275 -14.05 25.67 6.56
CA LEU A 275 -12.86 26.27 5.94
C LEU A 275 -13.26 27.42 5.03
N VAL A 276 -14.19 27.16 4.11
CA VAL A 276 -14.63 28.14 3.11
C VAL A 276 -15.29 29.36 3.76
N GLY A 277 -16.09 29.13 4.81
CA GLY A 277 -16.69 30.22 5.59
C GLY A 277 -15.66 31.08 6.33
N ASN A 278 -14.63 30.45 6.89
CA ASN A 278 -13.66 31.12 7.76
C ASN A 278 -12.48 31.75 7.02
N PHE A 279 -12.31 31.55 5.71
CA PHE A 279 -11.21 32.21 4.98
C PHE A 279 -11.26 33.74 5.02
N SER A 280 -12.45 34.32 5.11
CA SER A 280 -12.61 35.78 5.24
C SER A 280 -12.36 36.31 6.67
N VAL A 281 -12.30 35.42 7.66
CA VAL A 281 -12.19 35.78 9.08
C VAL A 281 -10.77 36.24 9.39
N GLN A 282 -10.65 37.48 9.89
CA GLN A 282 -9.36 38.11 10.14
C GLN A 282 -8.83 37.90 11.57
N ARG A 283 -9.71 37.54 12.51
CA ARG A 283 -9.35 37.34 13.91
C ARG A 283 -10.23 36.23 14.44
N ILE A 284 -9.70 35.42 15.37
CA ILE A 284 -10.52 34.39 16.02
C ILE A 284 -11.64 35.11 16.75
N GLU A 285 -12.89 34.80 16.43
CA GLU A 285 -14.04 35.42 17.06
C GLU A 285 -14.28 34.80 18.45
N LYS A 286 -14.91 35.53 19.38
CA LYS A 286 -15.15 35.00 20.73
C LYS A 286 -15.99 33.71 20.73
N LYS A 287 -16.93 33.56 19.79
CA LYS A 287 -17.70 32.32 19.62
C LYS A 287 -16.86 31.12 19.12
N GLN A 288 -15.68 31.39 18.54
CA GLN A 288 -14.71 30.38 18.07
C GLN A 288 -13.66 30.06 19.14
N ALA A 289 -13.82 30.56 20.37
CA ALA A 289 -12.91 30.37 21.50
C ALA A 289 -13.00 28.97 22.15
N HIS A 290 -13.27 27.94 21.35
CA HIS A 290 -13.26 26.53 21.74
C HIS A 290 -12.22 25.79 20.89
N TYR A 291 -11.83 24.59 21.34
CA TYR A 291 -10.75 23.81 20.72
C TYR A 291 -10.89 23.63 19.20
N LEU A 292 -12.08 23.21 18.73
CA LEU A 292 -12.34 23.00 17.31
C LEU A 292 -12.25 24.30 16.49
N GLY A 293 -12.84 25.40 17.00
CA GLY A 293 -12.88 26.68 16.33
C GLY A 293 -11.48 27.27 16.14
N MET A 294 -10.65 27.19 17.19
CA MET A 294 -9.24 27.61 17.13
C MET A 294 -8.45 26.78 16.11
N ARG A 295 -8.57 25.44 16.10
CA ARG A 295 -7.90 24.60 15.11
C ARG A 295 -8.36 24.87 13.68
N ASN A 296 -9.67 24.99 13.47
CA ASN A 296 -10.23 25.30 12.16
C ASN A 296 -9.68 26.64 11.65
N TYR A 297 -9.59 27.66 12.51
CA TYR A 297 -8.98 28.94 12.14
C TYR A 297 -7.51 28.79 11.74
N LEU A 298 -6.69 28.09 12.53
CA LEU A 298 -5.27 27.90 12.20
C LEU A 298 -5.10 27.18 10.84
N LEU A 299 -5.89 26.11 10.60
CA LEU A 299 -5.90 25.40 9.32
C LEU A 299 -6.29 26.32 8.16
N CYS A 300 -7.31 27.18 8.35
CA CYS A 300 -7.70 28.17 7.34
C CYS A 300 -6.54 29.10 6.97
N GLN A 301 -5.85 29.64 7.99
CA GLN A 301 -4.73 30.56 7.75
C GLN A 301 -3.56 29.85 7.07
N HIS A 302 -3.24 28.61 7.47
CA HIS A 302 -2.23 27.78 6.81
C HIS A 302 -2.53 27.55 5.32
N ILE A 303 -3.78 27.23 4.98
CA ILE A 303 -4.20 27.01 3.58
C ILE A 303 -4.05 28.31 2.78
N ILE A 304 -4.57 29.44 3.28
CA ILE A 304 -4.47 30.72 2.55
C ILE A 304 -3.02 31.15 2.35
N MET A 305 -2.18 31.05 3.40
CA MET A 305 -0.75 31.38 3.29
C MET A 305 -0.03 30.46 2.29
N SER A 306 -0.37 29.17 2.26
CA SER A 306 0.18 28.22 1.29
C SER A 306 -0.21 28.60 -0.14
N ILE A 307 -1.47 28.94 -0.39
CA ILE A 307 -1.95 29.43 -1.70
C ILE A 307 -1.25 30.73 -2.08
N HIS A 308 -1.05 31.64 -1.14
CA HIS A 308 -0.36 32.91 -1.38
C HIS A 308 1.11 32.70 -1.76
N LEU A 309 1.82 31.82 -1.05
CA LEU A 309 3.20 31.45 -1.38
C LEU A 309 3.29 30.77 -2.75
N TYR A 310 2.35 29.87 -3.07
CA TYR A 310 2.24 29.27 -4.39
C TYR A 310 2.12 30.34 -5.48
N GLN A 311 1.24 31.33 -5.31
CA GLN A 311 1.08 32.41 -6.30
C GLN A 311 2.30 33.32 -6.42
N GLN A 312 3.03 33.55 -5.32
CA GLN A 312 4.28 34.31 -5.36
C GLN A 312 5.36 33.55 -6.13
N LYS A 313 5.54 32.25 -5.87
CA LYS A 313 6.53 31.40 -6.53
C LYS A 313 6.18 31.12 -7.99
N MET A 314 4.91 30.96 -8.33
CA MET A 314 4.47 30.78 -9.72
C MET A 314 4.82 31.97 -10.64
N LYS A 315 5.01 33.17 -10.07
CA LYS A 315 5.42 34.36 -10.83
C LYS A 315 6.93 34.42 -11.09
N SER A 316 7.72 33.56 -10.45
CA SER A 316 9.16 33.49 -10.72
C SER A 316 9.45 32.64 -11.96
N ASN A 317 10.47 33.04 -12.73
CA ASN A 317 10.90 32.31 -13.92
C ASN A 317 11.42 30.88 -13.60
N ASP A 318 11.80 30.60 -12.36
CA ASP A 318 12.34 29.30 -11.90
C ASP A 318 11.29 28.40 -11.22
N ALA A 319 10.00 28.60 -11.49
CA ALA A 319 8.95 27.80 -10.87
C ALA A 319 9.04 26.32 -11.28
N ALA A 320 9.20 25.43 -10.30
CA ALA A 320 9.24 23.99 -10.54
C ALA A 320 7.95 23.49 -11.21
N PRO A 321 8.01 22.55 -12.17
CA PRO A 321 6.82 21.97 -12.79
C PRO A 321 5.88 21.29 -11.78
N SER A 322 6.42 20.73 -10.69
CA SER A 322 5.69 20.08 -9.59
C SER A 322 5.06 21.04 -8.59
N LEU A 323 5.25 22.35 -8.72
CA LEU A 323 4.87 23.31 -7.69
C LEU A 323 3.37 23.24 -7.33
N ARG A 324 2.49 22.97 -8.31
CA ARG A 324 1.06 22.75 -8.04
C ARG A 324 0.80 21.53 -7.15
N SER A 325 1.39 20.38 -7.52
CA SER A 325 1.24 19.14 -6.76
C SER A 325 1.85 19.26 -5.37
N ASP A 326 3.00 19.91 -5.23
CA ASP A 326 3.69 20.04 -3.93
C ASP A 326 2.86 20.84 -2.93
N TYR A 327 2.24 21.94 -3.37
CA TYR A 327 1.36 22.74 -2.52
C TYR A 327 0.01 22.04 -2.24
N ALA A 328 -0.55 21.29 -3.20
CA ALA A 328 -1.74 20.47 -2.96
C ALA A 328 -1.46 19.37 -1.92
N VAL A 329 -0.32 18.68 -2.02
CA VAL A 329 0.13 17.69 -1.03
C VAL A 329 0.34 18.33 0.34
N GLY A 330 0.96 19.50 0.40
CA GLY A 330 1.12 20.26 1.64
C GLY A 330 -0.22 20.59 2.31
N ILE A 331 -1.21 21.07 1.55
CA ILE A 331 -2.56 21.35 2.05
C ILE A 331 -3.23 20.08 2.58
N MET A 332 -3.19 18.97 1.82
CA MET A 332 -3.75 17.69 2.25
C MET A 332 -3.10 17.18 3.53
N GLN A 333 -1.77 17.29 3.64
CA GLN A 333 -1.03 16.86 4.82
C GLN A 333 -1.40 17.69 6.05
N ARG A 334 -1.54 19.00 5.91
CA ARG A 334 -1.97 19.89 7.01
C ARG A 334 -3.40 19.59 7.44
N ALA A 335 -4.32 19.42 6.50
CA ALA A 335 -5.69 19.02 6.81
C ALA A 335 -5.73 17.69 7.58
N LEU A 336 -4.95 16.69 7.15
CA LEU A 336 -4.86 15.40 7.81
C LEU A 336 -4.34 15.51 9.25
N ILE A 337 -3.25 16.25 9.47
CA ILE A 337 -2.67 16.47 10.82
C ILE A 337 -3.71 17.11 11.75
N THR A 338 -4.40 18.15 11.29
CA THR A 338 -5.41 18.83 12.11
C THR A 338 -6.59 17.90 12.42
N ILE A 339 -7.06 17.12 11.44
CA ILE A 339 -8.13 16.13 11.63
C ILE A 339 -7.73 15.06 12.65
N GLU A 340 -6.51 14.53 12.56
CA GLU A 340 -6.01 13.51 13.48
C GLU A 340 -5.91 14.06 14.91
N ALA A 341 -5.46 15.31 15.07
CA ALA A 341 -5.44 15.96 16.37
C ALA A 341 -6.85 16.21 16.96
N VAL A 342 -7.88 16.40 16.12
CA VAL A 342 -9.29 16.46 16.57
C VAL A 342 -9.80 15.08 16.96
N LYS A 343 -9.46 14.04 16.18
CA LYS A 343 -9.82 12.64 16.51
C LYS A 343 -9.17 12.18 17.81
N GLU A 344 -7.91 12.51 18.04
CA GLU A 344 -7.20 12.22 19.29
C GLU A 344 -7.83 12.94 20.48
N PHE A 345 -8.16 14.22 20.33
CA PHE A 345 -8.90 14.98 21.34
C PHE A 345 -10.23 14.29 21.72
N ASN A 346 -11.01 13.83 20.74
CA ASN A 346 -12.26 13.11 21.00
C ASN A 346 -12.05 11.81 21.79
N ASN A 347 -10.91 11.14 21.63
CA ASN A 347 -10.59 9.91 22.35
C ASN A 347 -10.19 10.18 23.81
N LEU A 348 -9.57 11.34 24.07
CA LEU A 348 -9.08 11.72 25.40
C LEU A 348 -10.14 12.40 26.27
N MET A 349 -11.12 13.05 25.66
CA MET A 349 -12.15 13.79 26.39
C MET A 349 -13.29 12.90 26.87
N ASN A 350 -13.66 13.05 28.15
CA ASN A 350 -14.81 12.36 28.74
C ASN A 350 -16.16 12.91 28.23
N ASN A 351 -16.18 14.14 27.68
CA ASN A 351 -17.40 14.77 27.18
C ASN A 351 -17.73 14.27 25.77
N LYS A 352 -18.47 13.15 25.68
CA LYS A 352 -18.89 12.54 24.41
C LYS A 352 -19.91 13.37 23.62
N ARG A 353 -20.44 14.46 24.19
CA ARG A 353 -21.55 15.24 23.62
C ARG A 353 -21.18 15.98 22.31
N ASP A 354 -19.93 16.41 22.17
CA ASP A 354 -19.49 17.19 21.00
C ASP A 354 -18.91 16.31 19.87
N ILE A 355 -18.82 14.98 20.09
CA ILE A 355 -18.33 14.02 19.10
C ILE A 355 -19.14 14.11 17.79
N PRO A 356 -20.48 14.16 17.79
CA PRO A 356 -21.24 14.30 16.56
C PRO A 356 -20.87 15.55 15.74
N MET A 357 -20.70 16.72 16.39
CA MET A 357 -20.29 17.96 15.69
C MET A 357 -18.89 17.83 15.09
N THR A 358 -17.92 17.26 15.84
CA THR A 358 -16.56 17.06 15.32
C THR A 358 -16.51 16.05 14.17
N CYS A 359 -17.34 14.99 14.19
CA CYS A 359 -17.49 14.06 13.07
C CYS A 359 -18.04 14.76 11.81
N CYS A 360 -19.10 15.57 11.96
CA CYS A 360 -19.60 16.40 10.86
C CYS A 360 -18.51 17.33 10.31
N TRP A 361 -17.76 17.98 11.22
CA TRP A 361 -16.65 18.85 10.84
C TRP A 361 -15.55 18.10 10.09
N THR A 362 -15.11 16.94 10.56
CA THR A 362 -14.10 16.13 9.87
C THR A 362 -14.57 15.77 8.46
N TRP A 363 -15.83 15.34 8.30
CA TRP A 363 -16.36 14.93 7.00
C TRP A 363 -16.35 16.06 5.97
N TRP A 364 -16.83 17.26 6.34
CA TRP A 364 -16.80 18.38 5.39
C TRP A 364 -15.41 18.96 5.23
N THR A 365 -14.54 18.88 6.23
CA THR A 365 -13.22 19.53 6.18
C THR A 365 -12.35 18.78 5.19
N VAL A 366 -12.47 17.45 5.13
CA VAL A 366 -11.89 16.64 4.06
C VAL A 366 -12.44 17.09 2.70
N SER A 367 -13.75 17.26 2.57
CA SER A 367 -14.40 17.63 1.30
C SER A 367 -13.98 19.03 0.80
N GLU A 368 -13.97 20.02 1.70
CA GLU A 368 -13.53 21.39 1.43
C GLU A 368 -12.04 21.43 1.09
N SER A 369 -11.19 20.73 1.87
CA SER A 369 -9.74 20.66 1.62
C SER A 369 -9.42 20.06 0.24
N LEU A 370 -10.08 18.95 -0.12
CA LEU A 370 -9.90 18.33 -1.44
C LEU A 370 -10.40 19.23 -2.56
N SER A 371 -11.51 19.95 -2.36
CA SER A 371 -12.03 20.93 -3.34
C SER A 371 -11.04 22.09 -3.56
N ILE A 372 -10.36 22.54 -2.50
CA ILE A 372 -9.29 23.55 -2.61
C ILE A 372 -8.09 22.98 -3.36
N CYS A 373 -7.69 21.73 -3.09
CA CYS A 373 -6.60 21.09 -3.80
C CYS A 373 -6.89 20.92 -5.30
N GLN A 374 -8.16 20.66 -5.67
CA GLN A 374 -8.60 20.59 -7.07
C GLN A 374 -8.39 21.91 -7.84
N LEU A 375 -8.34 23.06 -7.15
CA LEU A 375 -7.98 24.34 -7.77
C LEU A 375 -6.50 24.41 -8.18
N LEU A 376 -5.64 23.59 -7.57
CA LEU A 376 -4.21 23.53 -7.86
C LEU A 376 -3.90 22.44 -8.89
N CYS A 377 -4.42 21.22 -8.71
CA CYS A 377 -4.22 20.11 -9.63
C CYS A 377 -5.30 19.03 -9.45
N ASP A 378 -5.41 18.12 -10.42
CA ASP A 378 -6.27 16.95 -10.28
C ASP A 378 -5.74 16.02 -9.16
N VAL A 379 -6.55 15.85 -8.12
CA VAL A 379 -6.20 15.08 -6.93
C VAL A 379 -6.35 13.57 -7.15
N SER A 380 -7.17 13.16 -8.12
CA SER A 380 -7.40 11.74 -8.42
C SER A 380 -6.22 11.06 -9.12
N HIS A 381 -5.32 11.84 -9.73
CA HIS A 381 -4.13 11.35 -10.44
C HIS A 381 -2.81 11.69 -9.72
N LEU A 382 -2.90 12.11 -8.45
CA LEU A 382 -1.76 12.53 -7.65
C LEU A 382 -0.95 11.32 -7.15
N ASN A 383 -0.18 10.71 -8.06
CA ASN A 383 0.73 9.59 -7.77
C ASN A 383 1.80 9.92 -6.71
N VAL A 384 2.02 11.21 -6.43
CA VAL A 384 3.03 11.70 -5.49
C VAL A 384 2.62 11.50 -4.03
N ALA A 385 1.32 11.38 -3.71
CA ALA A 385 0.85 11.24 -2.33
C ALA A 385 -0.41 10.35 -2.15
N PRO A 386 -0.48 9.14 -2.74
CA PRO A 386 -1.67 8.28 -2.67
C PRO A 386 -2.03 7.89 -1.24
N VAL A 387 -1.04 7.75 -0.35
CA VAL A 387 -1.25 7.42 1.06
C VAL A 387 -1.96 8.54 1.83
N ILE A 388 -1.63 9.81 1.56
CA ILE A 388 -2.26 10.94 2.27
C ILE A 388 -3.71 11.07 1.84
N LEU A 389 -3.98 10.97 0.53
CA LEU A 389 -5.33 10.99 -0.01
C LEU A 389 -6.20 9.84 0.57
N ALA A 390 -5.65 8.63 0.60
CA ALA A 390 -6.34 7.48 1.19
C ALA A 390 -6.65 7.68 2.68
N ARG A 391 -5.73 8.28 3.46
CA ARG A 391 -5.96 8.59 4.88
C ARG A 391 -7.03 9.67 5.09
N LEU A 392 -7.10 10.68 4.23
CA LEU A 392 -8.18 11.68 4.28
C LEU A 392 -9.54 11.05 4.01
N HIS A 393 -9.64 10.20 2.98
CA HIS A 393 -10.90 9.48 2.70
C HIS A 393 -11.27 8.49 3.81
N LEU A 394 -10.28 7.84 4.42
CA LEU A 394 -10.49 6.98 5.59
C LEU A 394 -11.02 7.79 6.78
N ALA A 395 -10.44 8.96 7.07
CA ALA A 395 -10.94 9.85 8.12
C ALA A 395 -12.38 10.32 7.85
N ARG A 396 -12.72 10.58 6.58
CA ARG A 396 -14.08 10.93 6.15
C ARG A 396 -15.07 9.78 6.39
N PHE A 397 -14.69 8.55 6.04
CA PHE A 397 -15.51 7.36 6.28
C PHE A 397 -15.69 7.09 7.79
N ASP A 398 -14.59 7.07 8.54
CA ASP A 398 -14.58 6.89 10.00
C ASP A 398 -15.50 7.89 10.70
N ALA A 399 -15.45 9.16 10.28
CA ALA A 399 -16.28 10.22 10.86
C ALA A 399 -17.78 9.94 10.67
N LEU A 400 -18.22 9.53 9.48
CA LEU A 400 -19.62 9.13 9.25
C LEU A 400 -19.98 7.88 10.03
N HIS A 401 -19.11 6.86 10.05
CA HIS A 401 -19.39 5.62 10.75
C HIS A 401 -19.55 5.85 12.26
N ILE A 402 -18.66 6.64 12.87
CA ILE A 402 -18.75 7.03 14.28
C ILE A 402 -20.01 7.85 14.52
N LEU A 403 -20.30 8.84 13.69
CA LEU A 403 -21.52 9.65 13.79
C LEU A 403 -22.79 8.78 13.77
N ALA A 404 -22.90 7.88 12.80
CA ALA A 404 -24.04 6.99 12.65
C ALA A 404 -24.19 6.04 13.85
N LYS A 405 -23.08 5.56 14.41
CA LYS A 405 -23.08 4.76 15.65
C LYS A 405 -23.55 5.57 16.86
N GLN A 406 -23.10 6.83 17.00
CA GLN A 406 -23.52 7.69 18.11
C GLN A 406 -25.01 8.03 18.04
N LEU A 407 -25.52 8.42 16.85
CA LEU A 407 -26.94 8.73 16.68
C LEU A 407 -27.87 7.53 16.94
N ARG A 408 -27.36 6.30 16.76
CA ARG A 408 -28.09 5.09 17.15
C ARG A 408 -28.13 4.86 18.65
N LEU A 409 -27.03 5.14 19.34
CA LEU A 409 -26.95 5.00 20.79
C LEU A 409 -27.75 6.11 21.50
N ASN A 410 -27.73 7.32 20.94
CA ASN A 410 -28.39 8.51 21.47
C ASN A 410 -29.24 9.19 20.39
N PRO A 411 -30.48 8.72 20.13
CA PRO A 411 -31.34 9.29 19.09
C PRO A 411 -31.69 10.77 19.30
N GLU A 412 -31.71 11.23 20.55
CA GLU A 412 -32.04 12.63 20.88
C GLU A 412 -31.01 13.65 20.36
N ASP A 413 -29.75 13.21 20.16
CA ASP A 413 -28.69 14.06 19.60
C ASP A 413 -28.99 14.49 18.15
N SER A 414 -29.84 13.75 17.42
CA SER A 414 -30.23 14.08 16.04
C SER A 414 -30.91 15.45 15.94
N SER A 415 -31.78 15.79 16.89
CA SER A 415 -32.50 17.07 16.88
C SER A 415 -31.54 18.25 17.11
N GLN A 416 -30.68 18.13 18.12
CA GLN A 416 -29.67 19.16 18.42
C GLN A 416 -28.68 19.33 17.25
N LEU A 417 -28.26 18.23 16.64
CA LEU A 417 -27.32 18.26 15.53
C LEU A 417 -27.95 18.83 14.25
N SER A 418 -29.23 18.53 13.97
CA SER A 418 -29.94 19.12 12.83
C SER A 418 -30.09 20.64 12.96
N GLU A 419 -30.35 21.15 14.17
CA GLU A 419 -30.36 22.59 14.44
C GLU A 419 -28.96 23.21 14.22
N TRP A 420 -27.91 22.57 14.74
CA TRP A 420 -26.53 23.01 14.56
C TRP A 420 -26.10 23.04 13.08
N LEU A 421 -26.47 22.02 12.30
CA LEU A 421 -26.20 21.98 10.86
C LEU A 421 -26.92 23.11 10.11
N SER A 422 -28.05 23.58 10.63
CA SER A 422 -28.88 24.65 10.04
C SER A 422 -28.36 26.07 10.33
N ILE A 423 -27.28 26.22 11.12
CA ILE A 423 -26.63 27.53 11.36
C ILE A 423 -26.18 28.14 10.02
N LYS A 424 -26.53 29.41 9.78
CA LYS A 424 -26.21 30.11 8.52
C LYS A 424 -24.73 30.53 8.47
N PRO A 425 -24.12 30.57 7.26
CA PRO A 425 -24.69 30.24 5.95
C PRO A 425 -24.81 28.71 5.75
N ILE A 426 -25.82 28.21 5.04
CA ILE A 426 -26.01 26.76 4.86
C ILE A 426 -25.22 26.28 3.64
N SER A 427 -24.16 25.49 3.86
CA SER A 427 -23.37 24.88 2.77
C SER A 427 -24.05 23.63 2.19
N LEU A 428 -23.60 23.18 1.02
CA LEU A 428 -24.07 21.92 0.43
C LEU A 428 -23.76 20.74 1.37
N GLU A 429 -22.56 20.73 1.94
CA GLU A 429 -22.08 19.72 2.88
C GLU A 429 -22.97 19.66 4.13
N SER A 430 -23.39 20.82 4.65
CA SER A 430 -24.36 20.91 5.75
C SER A 430 -25.71 20.30 5.39
N LYS A 431 -26.24 20.55 4.17
CA LYS A 431 -27.51 19.98 3.71
C LYS A 431 -27.43 18.45 3.58
N VAL A 432 -26.34 17.94 3.01
CA VAL A 432 -26.11 16.50 2.86
C VAL A 432 -26.06 15.82 4.22
N LEU A 433 -25.25 16.35 5.15
CA LEU A 433 -25.17 15.81 6.50
C LEU A 433 -26.49 15.92 7.26
N LYS A 434 -27.23 17.02 7.09
CA LYS A 434 -28.55 17.19 7.73
C LYS A 434 -29.53 16.11 7.28
N SER A 435 -29.62 15.89 5.97
CA SER A 435 -30.45 14.81 5.39
C SER A 435 -30.05 13.43 5.94
N ALA A 436 -28.75 13.16 6.06
CA ALA A 436 -28.24 11.90 6.64
C ALA A 436 -28.56 11.76 8.14
N VAL A 437 -28.47 12.85 8.91
CA VAL A 437 -28.78 12.86 10.36
C VAL A 437 -30.28 12.65 10.61
N GLU A 438 -31.14 13.16 9.73
CA GLU A 438 -32.60 13.07 9.85
C GLU A 438 -33.17 11.74 9.34
N SER A 439 -32.46 11.03 8.46
CA SER A 439 -32.94 9.77 7.87
C SER A 439 -31.87 8.67 7.85
N THR A 440 -32.21 7.51 8.43
CA THR A 440 -31.31 6.33 8.43
C THR A 440 -31.02 5.84 7.01
N GLU A 441 -31.97 5.94 6.08
CA GLU A 441 -31.78 5.57 4.67
C GLU A 441 -30.75 6.50 3.98
N GLN A 442 -30.85 7.80 4.26
CA GLN A 442 -29.90 8.79 3.75
C GLN A 442 -28.52 8.60 4.38
N MET A 443 -28.44 8.26 5.68
CA MET A 443 -27.18 7.88 6.33
C MET A 443 -26.51 6.68 5.66
N CYS A 444 -27.29 5.62 5.36
CA CYS A 444 -26.76 4.45 4.65
C CYS A 444 -26.22 4.83 3.27
N THR A 445 -26.97 5.65 2.52
CA THR A 445 -26.58 6.13 1.19
C THR A 445 -25.28 6.93 1.24
N GLU A 446 -25.14 7.86 2.20
CA GLU A 446 -23.91 8.66 2.34
C GLU A 446 -22.72 7.85 2.85
N MET A 447 -22.95 6.86 3.72
CA MET A 447 -21.90 5.91 4.13
C MET A 447 -21.40 5.07 2.96
N GLU A 448 -22.29 4.60 2.10
CA GLU A 448 -21.92 3.87 0.89
C GLU A 448 -21.09 4.72 -0.08
N LYS A 449 -21.51 5.97 -0.34
CA LYS A 449 -20.72 6.90 -1.17
C LYS A 449 -19.34 7.15 -0.59
N ALA A 450 -19.24 7.39 0.71
CA ALA A 450 -17.96 7.61 1.39
C ALA A 450 -17.07 6.36 1.34
N HIS A 451 -17.66 5.17 1.48
CA HIS A 451 -16.98 3.89 1.34
C HIS A 451 -16.37 3.73 -0.06
N ASP A 452 -17.16 3.93 -1.12
CA ASP A 452 -16.71 3.65 -2.49
C ASP A 452 -15.51 4.53 -2.89
N VAL A 453 -15.55 5.81 -2.51
CA VAL A 453 -14.42 6.74 -2.73
C VAL A 453 -13.20 6.34 -1.88
N CYS A 454 -13.42 5.88 -0.65
CA CYS A 454 -12.33 5.43 0.23
C CYS A 454 -11.67 4.15 -0.28
N VAL A 455 -12.45 3.16 -0.72
CA VAL A 455 -11.96 1.90 -1.30
C VAL A 455 -11.12 2.17 -2.54
N ALA A 456 -11.59 3.02 -3.46
CA ALA A 456 -10.82 3.39 -4.65
C ALA A 456 -9.45 3.98 -4.28
N SER A 457 -9.42 4.88 -3.30
CA SER A 457 -8.19 5.53 -2.84
C SER A 457 -7.24 4.58 -2.10
N LEU A 458 -7.78 3.68 -1.27
CA LEU A 458 -7.00 2.68 -0.55
C LEU A 458 -6.41 1.61 -1.49
N ASN A 459 -7.16 1.20 -2.51
CA ASN A 459 -6.65 0.31 -3.56
C ASN A 459 -5.53 0.97 -4.34
N HIS A 460 -5.68 2.23 -4.72
CA HIS A 460 -4.60 2.99 -5.37
C HIS A 460 -3.35 3.11 -4.48
N ALA A 461 -3.51 3.16 -3.15
CA ALA A 461 -2.41 3.16 -2.17
C ALA A 461 -1.92 1.75 -1.76
N ASN A 462 -2.40 0.67 -2.39
CA ASN A 462 -2.08 -0.73 -2.05
C ASN A 462 -2.35 -1.06 -0.55
N ARG A 463 -3.48 -0.61 -0.02
CA ARG A 463 -3.91 -0.79 1.39
C ARG A 463 -5.11 -1.72 1.53
N HIS A 464 -5.06 -2.92 0.94
CA HIS A 464 -6.21 -3.83 0.88
C HIS A 464 -6.74 -4.30 2.24
N ARG A 465 -5.91 -4.39 3.29
CA ARG A 465 -6.39 -4.72 4.66
C ARG A 465 -7.34 -3.65 5.21
N PHE A 466 -7.10 -2.38 4.89
CA PHE A 466 -7.99 -1.29 5.30
C PHE A 466 -9.31 -1.34 4.53
N VAL A 467 -9.27 -1.72 3.25
CA VAL A 467 -10.49 -1.94 2.42
C VAL A 467 -11.41 -2.95 3.11
N LEU A 468 -10.88 -4.11 3.48
CA LEU A 468 -11.68 -5.13 4.19
C LEU A 468 -12.28 -4.62 5.50
N ASN A 469 -11.50 -3.89 6.29
CA ASN A 469 -11.97 -3.35 7.56
C ASN A 469 -13.11 -2.33 7.37
N ILE A 470 -13.00 -1.41 6.41
CA ILE A 470 -14.07 -0.43 6.18
C ILE A 470 -15.30 -1.07 5.55
N THR A 471 -15.13 -2.06 4.67
CA THR A 471 -16.26 -2.83 4.12
C THR A 471 -16.97 -3.60 5.23
N HIS A 472 -16.23 -4.18 6.18
CA HIS A 472 -16.80 -4.82 7.36
C HIS A 472 -17.62 -3.85 8.22
N GLN A 473 -17.07 -2.66 8.49
CA GLN A 473 -17.76 -1.64 9.27
C GLN A 473 -19.04 -1.15 8.59
N LEU A 474 -19.00 -0.95 7.27
CA LEU A 474 -20.18 -0.61 6.47
C LEU A 474 -21.24 -1.71 6.58
N PHE A 475 -20.87 -2.97 6.31
CA PHE A 475 -21.82 -4.09 6.27
C PHE A 475 -22.44 -4.35 7.64
N THR A 476 -21.63 -4.27 8.69
CA THR A 476 -22.12 -4.37 10.07
C THR A 476 -23.15 -3.27 10.37
N PHE A 477 -22.89 -2.05 9.90
CA PHE A 477 -23.85 -0.95 10.07
C PHE A 477 -25.13 -1.17 9.27
N LEU A 478 -25.04 -1.53 7.99
CA LEU A 478 -26.19 -1.81 7.11
C LEU A 478 -27.07 -2.94 7.66
N ARG A 479 -26.45 -4.01 8.18
CA ARG A 479 -27.13 -5.13 8.85
C ARG A 479 -27.97 -4.65 10.02
N ASN A 480 -27.34 -3.89 10.89
CA ASN A 480 -28.03 -3.33 12.04
C ASN A 480 -29.13 -2.34 11.62
N SER A 481 -29.08 -1.77 10.42
CA SER A 481 -30.06 -0.82 9.85
C SER A 481 -31.16 -1.46 9.03
N ASN A 482 -31.18 -2.78 8.86
CA ASN A 482 -32.08 -3.49 7.94
C ASN A 482 -32.05 -2.88 6.51
N ALA A 483 -30.90 -2.34 6.10
CA ALA A 483 -30.70 -1.77 4.77
C ALA A 483 -30.27 -2.85 3.77
N LYS A 484 -30.41 -2.57 2.46
CA LYS A 484 -29.95 -3.49 1.41
C LYS A 484 -28.44 -3.69 1.48
N PHE A 485 -27.99 -4.93 1.29
CA PHE A 485 -26.57 -5.28 1.26
C PHE A 485 -26.03 -5.26 -0.17
N PRO A 486 -25.08 -4.38 -0.49
CA PRO A 486 -24.45 -4.37 -1.80
C PRO A 486 -23.37 -5.47 -1.87
N LEU A 487 -23.77 -6.74 -1.97
CA LEU A 487 -22.86 -7.90 -1.99
C LEU A 487 -21.76 -7.80 -3.07
N HIS A 488 -22.03 -7.12 -4.19
CA HIS A 488 -21.05 -6.85 -5.25
C HIS A 488 -19.82 -6.04 -4.79
N LYS A 489 -19.89 -5.37 -3.63
CA LYS A 489 -18.76 -4.62 -3.06
C LYS A 489 -17.75 -5.51 -2.31
N LEU A 490 -18.07 -6.79 -2.07
CA LEU A 490 -17.14 -7.77 -1.53
C LEU A 490 -16.24 -8.32 -2.65
N SER A 491 -15.05 -7.73 -2.83
CA SER A 491 -14.02 -8.31 -3.70
C SER A 491 -13.06 -9.19 -2.87
N MET A 492 -13.44 -10.45 -2.64
CA MET A 492 -12.58 -11.42 -1.95
C MET A 492 -11.68 -12.14 -2.97
N THR A 493 -10.60 -11.50 -3.39
CA THR A 493 -9.65 -12.10 -4.34
C THR A 493 -8.63 -13.01 -3.65
N LYS A 494 -8.12 -14.01 -4.38
CA LYS A 494 -7.04 -14.89 -3.92
C LYS A 494 -5.80 -14.11 -3.47
N SER A 495 -5.44 -13.04 -4.20
CA SER A 495 -4.32 -12.16 -3.86
C SER A 495 -4.50 -11.45 -2.52
N LEU A 496 -5.73 -11.05 -2.17
CA LEU A 496 -6.04 -10.44 -0.90
C LEU A 496 -5.94 -11.43 0.26
N LEU A 497 -6.50 -12.63 0.08
CA LEU A 497 -6.45 -13.70 1.08
C LEU A 497 -5.00 -14.11 1.40
N LYS A 498 -4.10 -14.15 0.40
CA LYS A 498 -2.65 -14.37 0.62
C LYS A 498 -2.01 -13.38 1.61
N THR A 499 -2.55 -12.16 1.72
CA THR A 499 -2.01 -11.15 2.65
C THR A 499 -2.53 -11.27 4.08
N MET A 500 -3.48 -12.17 4.35
CA MET A 500 -4.15 -12.29 5.64
C MET A 500 -3.47 -13.38 6.51
N PRO A 501 -3.37 -13.19 7.84
CA PRO A 501 -2.85 -14.22 8.72
C PRO A 501 -3.87 -15.37 8.86
N ALA A 502 -3.40 -16.62 8.69
CA ALA A 502 -4.19 -17.83 8.90
C ALA A 502 -4.41 -18.07 10.41
N GLN A 503 -5.46 -17.46 10.98
CA GLN A 503 -5.79 -17.51 12.40
C GLN A 503 -7.31 -17.52 12.61
N VAL A 504 -7.76 -18.07 13.74
CA VAL A 504 -9.19 -18.19 14.09
C VAL A 504 -9.91 -16.83 14.14
N SER A 505 -9.23 -15.75 14.54
CA SER A 505 -9.80 -14.40 14.52
C SER A 505 -10.15 -13.93 13.10
N THR A 506 -9.28 -14.23 12.12
CA THR A 506 -9.50 -13.94 10.70
C THR A 506 -10.71 -14.71 10.18
N ALA A 507 -10.81 -16.00 10.49
CA ALA A 507 -11.96 -16.82 10.11
C ALA A 507 -13.28 -16.25 10.66
N ARG A 508 -13.32 -15.88 11.95
CA ARG A 508 -14.51 -15.29 12.57
C ARG A 508 -14.95 -14.00 11.87
N MET A 509 -13.99 -13.13 11.52
CA MET A 509 -14.27 -11.90 10.78
C MET A 509 -14.84 -12.21 9.40
N LEU A 510 -14.21 -13.10 8.63
CA LEU A 510 -14.63 -13.46 7.27
C LEU A 510 -16.01 -14.12 7.26
N LYS A 511 -16.32 -15.00 8.21
CA LYS A 511 -17.66 -15.59 8.35
C LYS A 511 -18.74 -14.53 8.60
N SER A 512 -18.45 -13.57 9.47
CA SER A 512 -19.38 -12.47 9.78
C SER A 512 -19.59 -11.53 8.58
N LEU A 513 -18.49 -11.23 7.86
CA LEU A 513 -18.47 -10.36 6.69
C LEU A 513 -19.23 -10.98 5.50
N CYS A 514 -18.94 -12.25 5.23
CA CYS A 514 -19.38 -12.95 4.04
C CYS A 514 -20.57 -13.88 4.28
N SER A 515 -21.29 -13.78 5.41
CA SER A 515 -22.36 -14.73 5.76
C SER A 515 -23.36 -14.95 4.62
N GLU A 516 -23.84 -13.87 4.00
CA GLU A 516 -24.77 -13.92 2.86
C GLU A 516 -24.13 -14.48 1.59
N LEU A 517 -22.83 -14.23 1.37
CA LEU A 517 -22.08 -14.79 0.25
C LEU A 517 -21.84 -16.30 0.44
N LEU A 518 -21.60 -16.73 1.67
CA LEU A 518 -21.44 -18.12 2.07
C LEU A 518 -22.76 -18.89 1.94
N GLU A 519 -23.90 -18.21 2.11
CA GLU A 519 -25.25 -18.75 1.91
C GLU A 519 -25.74 -18.65 0.46
N SER A 520 -25.09 -17.83 -0.38
CA SER A 520 -25.47 -17.68 -1.79
C SER A 520 -25.31 -18.99 -2.56
N ASP A 521 -26.17 -19.26 -3.54
CA ASP A 521 -26.03 -20.43 -4.42
C ASP A 521 -24.94 -20.26 -5.49
N SER A 522 -24.39 -19.05 -5.67
CA SER A 522 -23.33 -18.82 -6.66
C SER A 522 -22.06 -19.61 -6.36
N ILE A 523 -21.41 -20.05 -7.45
CA ILE A 523 -20.22 -20.90 -7.43
C ILE A 523 -19.15 -20.19 -8.25
N THR A 524 -18.29 -19.43 -7.57
CA THR A 524 -17.09 -18.83 -8.19
C THR A 524 -15.84 -19.43 -7.57
N GLU A 525 -14.72 -19.41 -8.32
CA GLU A 525 -13.43 -19.87 -7.80
C GLU A 525 -13.00 -19.08 -6.56
N GLU A 526 -13.31 -17.78 -6.52
CA GLU A 526 -13.06 -16.89 -5.38
C GLU A 526 -13.85 -17.31 -4.12
N MET A 527 -15.10 -17.78 -4.28
CA MET A 527 -15.87 -18.32 -3.15
C MET A 527 -15.28 -19.61 -2.61
N LEU A 528 -14.81 -20.49 -3.50
CA LEU A 528 -14.13 -21.72 -3.09
C LEU A 528 -12.82 -21.39 -2.36
N SER A 529 -12.04 -20.44 -2.87
CA SER A 529 -10.81 -19.98 -2.20
C SER A 529 -11.10 -19.37 -0.84
N LEU A 530 -12.19 -18.59 -0.71
CA LEU A 530 -12.62 -18.03 0.56
C LEU A 530 -13.01 -19.12 1.57
N LEU A 531 -13.85 -20.07 1.18
CA LEU A 531 -14.27 -21.18 2.04
C LEU A 531 -13.08 -22.04 2.49
N PHE A 532 -12.19 -22.35 1.54
CA PHE A 532 -10.96 -23.08 1.81
C PHE A 532 -10.06 -22.33 2.78
N PHE A 533 -9.89 -21.02 2.61
CA PHE A 533 -9.12 -20.18 3.54
C PHE A 533 -9.69 -20.15 4.95
N ILE A 534 -11.01 -20.04 5.08
CA ILE A 534 -11.69 -20.00 6.37
C ILE A 534 -11.47 -21.33 7.10
N SER A 535 -11.62 -22.46 6.39
CA SER A 535 -11.35 -23.80 6.92
C SER A 535 -9.89 -23.92 7.43
N GLN A 536 -8.93 -23.48 6.62
CA GLN A 536 -7.51 -23.47 6.96
C GLN A 536 -7.19 -22.61 8.21
N CYS A 537 -7.80 -21.42 8.32
CA CYS A 537 -7.63 -20.53 9.48
C CYS A 537 -8.05 -21.16 10.82
N GLU A 538 -8.95 -22.15 10.78
CA GLU A 538 -9.47 -22.86 11.96
C GLU A 538 -8.95 -24.30 12.06
N ASN A 539 -8.02 -24.70 11.20
CA ASN A 539 -7.51 -26.06 11.08
C ASN A 539 -8.65 -27.08 10.95
N GLY A 540 -9.63 -26.77 10.10
CA GLY A 540 -10.78 -27.63 9.76
C GLY A 540 -11.75 -27.93 10.91
N LYS A 541 -11.70 -27.22 12.04
CA LYS A 541 -12.60 -27.46 13.19
C LYS A 541 -14.07 -27.12 12.92
N ASP A 542 -14.37 -26.25 11.96
CA ASP A 542 -15.76 -25.89 11.61
C ASP A 542 -16.32 -26.85 10.56
N MET A 543 -17.07 -27.85 11.05
CA MET A 543 -17.72 -28.86 10.21
C MET A 543 -18.74 -28.27 9.22
N GLU A 544 -19.40 -27.16 9.56
CA GLU A 544 -20.41 -26.55 8.68
C GLU A 544 -19.75 -25.91 7.46
N ILE A 545 -18.64 -25.20 7.67
CA ILE A 545 -17.85 -24.61 6.59
C ILE A 545 -17.25 -25.68 5.69
N ASN A 546 -16.69 -26.74 6.27
CA ASN A 546 -16.12 -27.85 5.49
C ASN A 546 -17.20 -28.54 4.64
N LYS A 547 -18.39 -28.77 5.21
CA LYS A 547 -19.53 -29.35 4.48
C LYS A 547 -19.96 -28.44 3.32
N LYS A 548 -20.07 -27.12 3.54
CA LYS A 548 -20.41 -26.15 2.48
C LYS A 548 -19.36 -26.08 1.39
N LEU A 549 -18.07 -26.13 1.75
CA LEU A 549 -16.96 -26.21 0.80
C LEU A 549 -17.11 -27.45 -0.09
N MET A 550 -17.28 -28.63 0.50
CA MET A 550 -17.41 -29.89 -0.25
C MET A 550 -18.67 -29.92 -1.12
N GLU A 551 -19.79 -29.40 -0.63
CA GLU A 551 -21.03 -29.29 -1.42
C GLU A 551 -20.84 -28.41 -2.66
N LYS A 552 -20.22 -27.23 -2.50
CA LYS A 552 -19.96 -26.31 -3.60
C LYS A 552 -18.90 -26.85 -4.56
N CYS A 553 -17.87 -27.53 -4.06
CA CYS A 553 -16.91 -28.24 -4.91
C CYS A 553 -17.61 -29.32 -5.74
N GLY A 554 -18.50 -30.11 -5.14
CA GLY A 554 -19.26 -31.13 -5.86
C GLY A 554 -20.21 -30.56 -6.92
N LYS A 555 -20.85 -29.41 -6.66
CA LYS A 555 -21.66 -28.73 -7.67
C LYS A 555 -20.80 -28.22 -8.85
N LYS A 556 -19.67 -27.56 -8.57
CA LYS A 556 -18.76 -27.07 -9.61
C LYS A 556 -18.13 -28.19 -10.43
N ALA A 557 -17.73 -29.29 -9.79
CA ALA A 557 -17.18 -30.47 -10.46
C ALA A 557 -18.18 -31.07 -11.48
N LYS A 558 -19.48 -31.03 -11.17
CA LYS A 558 -20.55 -31.44 -12.11
C LYS A 558 -20.71 -30.49 -13.29
N GLU A 559 -20.46 -29.19 -13.10
CA GLU A 559 -20.51 -28.18 -14.17
C GLU A 559 -19.29 -28.28 -15.11
N GLU A 560 -18.09 -28.50 -14.56
CA GLU A 560 -16.84 -28.57 -15.32
C GLU A 560 -16.55 -29.98 -15.89
N GLY A 561 -17.30 -31.00 -15.48
CA GLY A 561 -17.17 -32.37 -15.99
C GLY A 561 -15.98 -33.15 -15.40
N GLY A 562 -15.43 -32.71 -14.26
CA GLY A 562 -14.28 -33.32 -13.59
C GLY A 562 -14.04 -32.76 -12.19
N PRO A 563 -13.21 -33.44 -11.35
CA PRO A 563 -12.91 -32.97 -10.00
C PRO A 563 -12.12 -31.66 -10.02
N ILE A 564 -12.30 -30.83 -9.00
CA ILE A 564 -11.61 -29.53 -8.93
C ILE A 564 -10.21 -29.70 -8.38
N ASN A 565 -9.22 -29.12 -9.05
CA ASN A 565 -7.85 -29.10 -8.54
C ASN A 565 -7.74 -28.23 -7.27
N LEU A 566 -7.44 -28.84 -6.13
CA LEU A 566 -7.24 -28.16 -4.84
C LEU A 566 -6.15 -27.08 -4.89
N GLN A 567 -5.14 -27.22 -5.74
CA GLN A 567 -4.07 -26.21 -5.90
C GLN A 567 -4.59 -24.92 -6.56
N SER A 568 -5.63 -25.01 -7.39
CA SER A 568 -6.24 -23.80 -7.99
C SER A 568 -6.98 -22.98 -6.93
N ILE A 569 -7.57 -23.66 -5.94
CA ILE A 569 -8.30 -23.03 -4.84
C ILE A 569 -7.37 -22.60 -3.68
N SER A 570 -6.30 -23.34 -3.42
CA SER A 570 -5.36 -23.10 -2.32
C SER A 570 -4.68 -21.74 -2.40
N ILE A 571 -4.63 -21.05 -1.27
CA ILE A 571 -3.98 -19.72 -1.12
C ILE A 571 -2.53 -19.86 -0.67
N SER A 572 -2.19 -20.96 -0.01
CA SER A 572 -0.84 -21.26 0.41
C SER A 572 -0.06 -21.91 -0.74
N ASP A 573 1.21 -21.54 -0.86
CA ASP A 573 2.17 -22.25 -1.73
C ASP A 573 2.78 -23.47 -1.00
N GLU A 574 2.40 -23.72 0.26
CA GLU A 574 2.74 -24.95 0.98
C GLU A 574 1.95 -26.14 0.44
N GLU A 575 2.60 -27.30 0.44
CA GLU A 575 1.96 -28.55 0.04
C GLU A 575 0.86 -28.95 1.02
N LEU A 576 -0.34 -29.17 0.47
CA LEU A 576 -1.53 -29.59 1.23
C LEU A 576 -1.41 -31.03 1.75
N PHE A 577 -0.60 -31.84 1.06
CA PHE A 577 -0.31 -33.22 1.41
C PHE A 577 1.19 -33.45 1.30
N ASN A 578 1.79 -33.94 2.38
CA ASN A 578 3.15 -34.46 2.35
C ASN A 578 3.07 -35.97 2.18
N VAL A 579 3.63 -36.48 1.08
CA VAL A 579 3.66 -37.92 0.82
C VAL A 579 5.04 -38.47 1.13
N LYS A 580 5.11 -39.42 2.06
CA LYS A 580 6.34 -40.09 2.45
C LYS A 580 6.22 -41.59 2.18
N VAL A 581 7.08 -42.13 1.32
CA VAL A 581 7.15 -43.57 1.07
C VAL A 581 8.24 -44.17 1.95
N GLU A 582 7.85 -44.94 2.96
CA GLU A 582 8.78 -45.43 3.98
C GLU A 582 9.51 -46.70 3.54
N ASN A 583 8.79 -47.69 3.00
CA ASN A 583 9.34 -49.00 2.61
C ASN A 583 8.84 -49.44 1.22
N PHE A 584 9.79 -49.75 0.33
CA PHE A 584 9.60 -50.60 -0.86
C PHE A 584 10.06 -52.00 -0.48
N GLU A 585 9.15 -52.87 -0.08
CA GLU A 585 9.43 -54.29 0.10
C GLU A 585 8.70 -55.08 -0.98
N ALA A 586 9.35 -55.24 -2.14
CA ALA A 586 8.87 -56.13 -3.18
C ALA A 586 9.25 -57.57 -2.81
N VAL A 587 8.48 -58.20 -1.92
CA VAL A 587 8.57 -59.63 -1.67
C VAL A 587 7.59 -60.31 -2.62
N GLN A 588 8.10 -60.98 -3.65
CA GLN A 588 7.26 -61.86 -4.47
C GLN A 588 6.91 -63.08 -3.61
N ASN A 589 5.76 -63.06 -2.96
CA ASN A 589 5.09 -64.31 -2.63
C ASN A 589 4.71 -65.03 -3.92
N THR A 590 4.40 -66.32 -3.84
CA THR A 590 4.09 -67.24 -4.96
C THR A 590 3.12 -66.72 -6.04
N ASP A 591 2.47 -65.57 -5.80
CA ASP A 591 1.34 -65.03 -6.55
C ASP A 591 1.63 -63.67 -7.25
N SER A 592 2.86 -63.13 -7.24
CA SER A 592 3.23 -61.91 -8.00
C SER A 592 2.59 -60.57 -7.57
N ILE A 593 2.35 -60.39 -6.26
CA ILE A 593 1.76 -59.17 -5.66
C ILE A 593 2.85 -58.20 -5.15
N LEU A 594 2.72 -56.91 -5.45
CA LEU A 594 3.56 -55.80 -4.97
C LEU A 594 2.84 -55.04 -3.83
N GLU A 595 3.53 -54.85 -2.70
CA GLU A 595 3.04 -54.03 -1.56
C GLU A 595 3.86 -52.75 -1.38
N ILE A 596 3.18 -51.60 -1.22
CA ILE A 596 3.84 -50.31 -0.92
C ILE A 596 3.16 -49.68 0.30
N ARG A 597 3.96 -49.34 1.31
CA ARG A 597 3.50 -48.56 2.47
C ARG A 597 3.90 -47.09 2.32
N THR A 598 2.90 -46.23 2.36
CA THR A 598 3.06 -44.79 2.26
C THR A 598 2.40 -44.12 3.46
N MET A 599 3.08 -43.16 4.04
CA MET A 599 2.52 -42.23 5.00
C MET A 599 2.12 -40.96 4.26
N ILE A 600 0.84 -40.63 4.28
CA ILE A 600 0.33 -39.35 3.76
C ILE A 600 -0.08 -38.48 4.94
N ASP A 601 0.65 -37.39 5.13
CA ASP A 601 0.31 -36.36 6.10
C ASP A 601 -0.60 -35.31 5.43
N SER A 602 -1.87 -35.30 5.84
CA SER A 602 -2.91 -34.39 5.34
C SER A 602 -2.93 -33.11 6.18
N LYS A 603 -2.54 -31.99 5.57
CA LYS A 603 -2.60 -30.66 6.17
C LYS A 603 -3.90 -29.91 5.90
N LEU A 604 -4.93 -30.60 5.39
CA LEU A 604 -6.24 -29.99 5.12
C LEU A 604 -6.97 -29.56 6.39
N GLY A 605 -6.70 -30.22 7.52
CA GLY A 605 -7.35 -29.95 8.81
C GLY A 605 -8.73 -30.59 8.97
N PHE A 606 -9.32 -31.17 7.91
CA PHE A 606 -10.58 -31.91 7.94
C PHE A 606 -10.52 -33.23 7.17
N GLU A 607 -11.47 -34.13 7.41
CA GLU A 607 -11.55 -35.46 6.82
C GLU A 607 -12.06 -35.43 5.38
N LEU A 608 -11.49 -36.27 4.51
CA LEU A 608 -11.99 -36.52 3.16
C LEU A 608 -12.56 -37.93 3.08
N GLU A 609 -13.75 -38.08 2.49
CA GLU A 609 -14.41 -39.36 2.29
C GLU A 609 -14.14 -39.93 0.89
N ASN A 610 -14.13 -41.26 0.76
CA ASN A 610 -13.98 -42.00 -0.50
C ASN A 610 -12.78 -41.53 -1.34
N VAL A 611 -11.61 -41.46 -0.70
CA VAL A 611 -10.39 -40.95 -1.32
C VAL A 611 -9.72 -42.04 -2.13
N LYS A 612 -9.50 -41.77 -3.41
CA LYS A 612 -8.68 -42.57 -4.30
C LYS A 612 -7.28 -41.98 -4.34
N VAL A 613 -6.28 -42.77 -3.96
CA VAL A 613 -4.87 -42.39 -4.06
C VAL A 613 -4.21 -43.22 -5.15
N GLU A 614 -3.50 -42.56 -6.06
CA GLU A 614 -2.80 -43.18 -7.18
C GLU A 614 -1.31 -42.80 -7.12
N LEU A 615 -0.45 -43.81 -7.18
CA LEU A 615 0.99 -43.66 -7.40
C LEU A 615 1.25 -43.84 -8.90
N CYS A 616 1.64 -42.76 -9.59
CA CYS A 616 1.88 -42.78 -11.03
C CYS A 616 3.38 -42.94 -11.30
N PHE A 617 3.75 -44.04 -11.96
CA PHE A 617 5.11 -44.32 -12.38
C PHE A 617 5.23 -44.25 -13.91
N SER A 618 6.36 -43.76 -14.41
CA SER A 618 6.72 -43.72 -15.83
C SER A 618 8.00 -44.50 -16.10
N GLY A 619 8.04 -45.23 -17.22
CA GLY A 619 9.18 -46.03 -17.68
C GLY A 619 9.60 -45.67 -19.10
N ASP A 620 10.88 -45.87 -19.40
CA ASP A 620 11.47 -45.63 -20.73
C ASP A 620 11.34 -46.89 -21.61
N PRO A 621 10.67 -46.82 -22.79
CA PRO A 621 10.56 -47.95 -23.69
C PRO A 621 11.89 -48.36 -24.36
N THR A 622 12.91 -47.49 -24.34
CA THR A 622 14.17 -47.71 -25.07
C THR A 622 15.30 -48.29 -24.22
N SER A 623 15.14 -48.34 -22.89
CA SER A 623 16.21 -48.74 -22.01
C SER A 623 16.20 -50.25 -21.73
N SER A 624 16.71 -51.05 -22.67
CA SER A 624 17.33 -52.34 -22.32
C SER A 624 18.63 -52.05 -21.55
N ILE A 625 18.52 -51.55 -20.32
CA ILE A 625 19.68 -51.28 -19.44
C ILE A 625 20.47 -52.59 -19.17
N ALA A 626 19.90 -53.76 -19.50
CA ALA A 626 20.59 -55.04 -19.48
C ALA A 626 21.54 -55.30 -20.68
N GLN A 627 21.52 -54.52 -21.76
CA GLN A 627 22.35 -54.78 -22.96
C GLN A 627 23.44 -53.73 -23.23
N GLU A 628 23.30 -52.50 -22.72
CA GLU A 628 24.30 -51.45 -22.93
C GLU A 628 25.00 -51.02 -21.64
N SER A 629 25.79 -51.92 -21.05
CA SER A 629 27.05 -51.55 -20.37
C SER A 629 27.74 -52.77 -19.78
N ASN A 630 29.06 -52.83 -19.98
CA ASN A 630 29.98 -53.58 -19.12
C ASN A 630 29.96 -53.00 -17.69
N LEU A 631 28.85 -53.13 -16.98
CA LEU A 631 28.74 -52.75 -15.56
C LEU A 631 29.26 -53.92 -14.71
N SER A 632 30.36 -53.67 -14.01
CA SER A 632 30.88 -54.57 -12.98
C SER A 632 29.84 -54.73 -11.87
N VAL A 633 29.12 -55.85 -11.91
CA VAL A 633 28.30 -56.38 -10.81
C VAL A 633 29.23 -56.68 -9.62
N LEU A 634 29.43 -55.69 -8.75
CA LEU A 634 30.10 -55.88 -7.48
C LEU A 634 29.16 -56.62 -6.52
N SER A 635 29.55 -57.87 -6.22
CA SER A 635 29.14 -58.73 -5.11
C SER A 635 27.66 -59.07 -4.96
N LEU A 636 27.26 -60.20 -5.55
CA LEU A 636 26.29 -61.12 -4.95
C LEU A 636 26.97 -62.48 -4.80
N GLN A 637 27.58 -62.70 -3.64
CA GLN A 637 27.86 -64.05 -3.16
C GLN A 637 26.50 -64.72 -2.87
N HIS A 638 26.18 -65.71 -3.71
CA HIS A 638 25.46 -66.95 -3.44
C HIS A 638 24.42 -66.97 -2.30
N GLU A 639 23.16 -67.25 -2.63
CA GLU A 639 22.49 -68.49 -2.20
C GLU A 639 21.23 -68.76 -3.06
N LYS A 640 20.83 -70.04 -3.08
CA LYS A 640 19.91 -70.68 -4.02
C LYS A 640 18.47 -70.14 -3.95
N LYS A 641 17.80 -70.15 -5.12
CA LYS A 641 16.34 -70.12 -5.34
C LYS A 641 15.60 -68.86 -4.81
N GLU A 642 15.25 -67.94 -5.71
CA GLU A 642 14.02 -67.12 -5.66
C GLU A 642 13.98 -66.16 -6.87
N ASN A 643 12.78 -65.87 -7.39
CA ASN A 643 12.52 -64.79 -8.35
C ASN A 643 12.57 -63.46 -7.56
N ILE A 644 13.39 -62.49 -7.97
CA ILE A 644 13.63 -61.29 -7.17
C ILE A 644 13.31 -60.04 -7.99
N CYS A 645 12.31 -59.26 -7.56
CA CYS A 645 12.25 -57.82 -7.86
C CYS A 645 13.24 -57.10 -6.95
N ARG A 646 14.23 -56.39 -7.50
CA ARG A 646 15.26 -55.68 -6.72
C ARG A 646 15.15 -54.18 -6.88
N LEU A 647 15.20 -53.46 -5.76
CA LEU A 647 15.41 -52.02 -5.75
C LEU A 647 16.92 -51.75 -5.88
N VAL A 648 17.34 -51.13 -6.99
CA VAL A 648 18.73 -50.65 -7.15
C VAL A 648 18.71 -49.12 -7.07
N SER A 649 19.54 -48.55 -6.20
CA SER A 649 19.79 -47.10 -6.21
C SER A 649 20.81 -46.78 -7.28
N GLU A 650 20.46 -46.00 -8.30
CA GLU A 650 21.47 -45.33 -9.12
C GLU A 650 21.53 -43.82 -8.82
N LEU A 651 22.75 -43.38 -8.52
CA LEU A 651 23.18 -42.00 -8.49
C LEU A 651 23.78 -41.69 -9.86
N LYS A 652 22.98 -41.07 -10.76
CA LYS A 652 23.37 -40.06 -11.77
C LYS A 652 22.40 -40.05 -12.95
N LEU A 653 21.38 -39.19 -12.88
CA LEU A 653 20.83 -38.51 -14.05
C LEU A 653 20.83 -37.01 -13.74
N LYS A 654 21.97 -36.36 -13.99
CA LYS A 654 22.03 -34.91 -14.14
C LYS A 654 22.24 -34.61 -15.61
N ASN A 655 21.34 -33.77 -16.12
CA ASN A 655 21.40 -33.02 -17.38
C ASN A 655 21.29 -33.82 -18.68
N GLN A 656 20.05 -34.01 -19.14
CA GLN A 656 19.68 -33.84 -20.54
C GLN A 656 18.16 -33.61 -20.65
N GLN A 657 17.71 -32.43 -20.25
CA GLN A 657 16.46 -31.85 -20.75
C GLN A 657 16.84 -30.77 -21.76
N SER A 658 17.02 -31.17 -23.02
CA SER A 658 16.94 -30.24 -24.14
C SER A 658 16.66 -31.02 -25.41
N GLN A 659 15.45 -30.81 -25.92
CA GLN A 659 15.01 -31.05 -27.30
C GLN A 659 14.95 -32.52 -27.76
N LEU A 660 13.82 -33.19 -27.50
CA LEU A 660 13.23 -34.07 -28.49
C LEU A 660 11.71 -33.88 -28.48
N SER A 661 11.18 -33.66 -29.68
CA SER A 661 9.77 -33.54 -30.02
C SER A 661 9.02 -34.82 -29.65
N ILE A 662 7.82 -34.63 -29.12
CA ILE A 662 6.82 -35.65 -28.85
C ILE A 662 6.42 -36.25 -30.20
N ASP A 663 6.93 -37.44 -30.49
CA ASP A 663 6.22 -38.42 -31.32
C ASP A 663 5.74 -39.53 -30.39
N GLU A 664 4.45 -39.79 -30.45
CA GLU A 664 3.73 -40.80 -29.67
C GLU A 664 4.24 -42.21 -30.01
N ASN A 665 5.26 -42.68 -29.30
CA ASN A 665 5.44 -44.10 -29.04
C ASN A 665 5.41 -44.29 -27.52
N SER A 666 4.30 -44.86 -27.06
CA SER A 666 3.86 -45.03 -25.67
C SER A 666 4.96 -45.14 -24.62
N ALA A 667 5.16 -44.09 -23.82
CA ALA A 667 5.85 -44.21 -22.54
C ALA A 667 5.12 -45.26 -21.69
N LEU A 668 5.86 -46.22 -21.13
CA LEU A 668 5.29 -47.29 -20.32
C LEU A 668 4.84 -46.69 -18.98
N THR A 669 3.55 -46.38 -18.83
CA THR A 669 2.98 -45.92 -17.55
C THR A 669 2.51 -47.10 -16.70
N PHE A 670 2.82 -47.03 -15.40
CA PHE A 670 2.39 -48.00 -14.38
C PHE A 670 1.74 -47.25 -13.22
N ILE A 671 0.46 -47.53 -12.93
CA ILE A 671 -0.31 -46.82 -11.91
C ILE A 671 -0.72 -47.82 -10.83
N ILE A 672 -0.42 -47.50 -9.58
CA ILE A 672 -0.84 -48.28 -8.41
C ILE A 672 -1.87 -47.45 -7.66
N GLN A 673 -3.08 -47.97 -7.51
CA GLN A 673 -4.18 -47.24 -6.88
C GLN A 673 -4.71 -47.97 -5.66
N THR A 674 -5.19 -47.21 -4.68
CA THR A 674 -5.95 -47.72 -3.54
C THR A 674 -7.09 -46.75 -3.21
N THR A 675 -8.16 -47.27 -2.62
CA THR A 675 -9.32 -46.48 -2.21
C THR A 675 -9.48 -46.56 -0.70
N LEU A 676 -9.53 -45.40 -0.06
CA LEU A 676 -9.69 -45.24 1.37
C LEU A 676 -11.10 -44.71 1.67
N PRO A 677 -11.82 -45.30 2.65
CA PRO A 677 -13.13 -44.79 3.05
C PRO A 677 -13.03 -43.38 3.63
N VAL A 678 -11.99 -43.09 4.42
CA VAL A 678 -11.72 -41.79 5.02
C VAL A 678 -10.22 -41.53 5.04
N LEU A 679 -9.80 -40.31 4.70
CA LEU A 679 -8.44 -39.78 4.94
C LEU A 679 -8.53 -38.71 6.03
N SER A 680 -7.97 -39.01 7.21
CA SER A 680 -8.02 -38.12 8.37
C SER A 680 -6.97 -37.00 8.31
N PRO A 681 -7.14 -35.88 9.03
CA PRO A 681 -6.09 -34.88 9.19
C PRO A 681 -4.85 -35.46 9.89
N GLY A 682 -3.66 -35.04 9.47
CA GLY A 682 -2.39 -35.55 9.98
C GLY A 682 -1.91 -36.81 9.26
N GLU A 683 -1.08 -37.62 9.93
CA GLU A 683 -0.44 -38.80 9.35
C GLU A 683 -1.43 -39.97 9.13
N ASN A 684 -1.54 -40.44 7.88
CA ASN A 684 -2.32 -41.61 7.49
C ASN A 684 -1.38 -42.67 6.90
N GLU A 685 -1.38 -43.88 7.47
CA GLU A 685 -0.69 -45.03 6.87
C GLU A 685 -1.57 -45.68 5.80
N ILE A 686 -1.05 -45.78 4.58
CA ILE A 686 -1.76 -46.29 3.42
C ILE A 686 -0.97 -47.45 2.82
N LEU A 687 -1.65 -48.58 2.64
CA LEU A 687 -1.12 -49.77 2.00
C LEU A 687 -1.67 -49.90 0.58
N PHE A 688 -0.77 -49.95 -0.40
CA PHE A 688 -1.08 -50.26 -1.78
C PHE A 688 -0.73 -51.72 -2.08
N ARG A 689 -1.60 -52.40 -2.82
CA ARG A 689 -1.41 -53.78 -3.29
C ARG A 689 -1.79 -53.87 -4.76
N THR A 690 -0.91 -54.41 -5.60
CA THR A 690 -1.21 -54.63 -7.03
C THR A 690 -0.46 -55.84 -7.59
N ASP A 691 -1.02 -56.48 -8.61
CA ASP A 691 -0.33 -57.54 -9.36
C ASP A 691 0.68 -56.94 -10.34
N ILE A 692 1.84 -57.57 -10.48
CA ILE A 692 2.88 -57.14 -11.44
C ILE A 692 2.50 -57.64 -12.83
N THR A 693 1.98 -56.74 -13.67
CA THR A 693 1.53 -57.05 -15.04
C THR A 693 2.49 -56.59 -16.14
N LYS A 694 3.52 -55.81 -15.79
CA LYS A 694 4.48 -55.22 -16.75
C LYS A 694 5.93 -55.43 -16.28
N ILE A 695 6.82 -55.74 -17.23
CA ILE A 695 8.25 -55.92 -17.03
C ILE A 695 8.96 -54.63 -17.45
N GLY A 696 9.90 -54.11 -16.66
CA GLY A 696 10.59 -52.85 -16.95
C GLY A 696 11.10 -52.11 -15.72
N CYS A 697 11.68 -50.93 -15.95
CA CYS A 697 12.08 -49.96 -14.92
C CYS A 697 11.09 -48.80 -14.90
N PHE A 698 10.49 -48.51 -13.75
CA PHE A 698 9.48 -47.45 -13.58
C PHE A 698 9.86 -46.50 -12.44
N VAL A 699 9.85 -45.19 -12.68
CA VAL A 699 10.16 -44.17 -11.67
C VAL A 699 8.88 -43.48 -11.22
N LEU A 700 8.70 -43.31 -9.90
CA LEU A 700 7.57 -42.57 -9.35
C LEU A 700 7.66 -41.10 -9.79
N GLU A 701 6.69 -40.67 -10.59
CA GLU A 701 6.65 -39.32 -11.16
C GLU A 701 5.81 -38.39 -10.30
N LYS A 702 4.62 -38.86 -9.90
CA LYS A 702 3.67 -38.08 -9.11
C LYS A 702 2.72 -38.97 -8.34
N VAL A 703 2.12 -38.38 -7.32
CA VAL A 703 1.04 -38.95 -6.51
C VAL A 703 -0.20 -38.13 -6.75
N ARG A 704 -1.29 -38.78 -7.14
CA ARG A 704 -2.60 -38.17 -7.31
C ARG A 704 -3.52 -38.61 -6.18
N ILE A 705 -4.12 -37.64 -5.50
CA ILE A 705 -5.15 -37.85 -4.48
C ILE A 705 -6.43 -37.26 -5.06
N SER A 706 -7.45 -38.08 -5.23
CA SER A 706 -8.71 -37.69 -5.86
C SER A 706 -9.91 -38.19 -5.07
N THR A 707 -10.99 -37.44 -5.13
CA THR A 707 -12.34 -37.82 -4.70
C THR A 707 -13.29 -37.55 -5.86
N GLU A 708 -14.58 -37.79 -5.69
CA GLU A 708 -15.58 -37.38 -6.69
C GLU A 708 -15.64 -35.86 -6.94
N THR A 709 -15.12 -35.04 -6.01
CA THR A 709 -15.29 -33.58 -6.04
C THR A 709 -14.00 -32.81 -6.19
N ILE A 710 -12.88 -33.33 -5.69
CA ILE A 710 -11.59 -32.64 -5.63
C ILE A 710 -10.44 -33.56 -6.02
N GLU A 711 -9.40 -32.97 -6.61
CA GLU A 711 -8.17 -33.64 -7.01
C GLU A 711 -6.95 -32.82 -6.55
N TYR A 712 -5.86 -33.51 -6.22
CA TYR A 712 -4.56 -32.94 -5.91
C TYR A 712 -3.46 -33.82 -6.48
N GLU A 713 -2.47 -33.21 -7.14
CA GLU A 713 -1.29 -33.90 -7.65
C GLU A 713 -0.02 -33.31 -7.02
N THR A 714 0.90 -34.15 -6.54
CA THR A 714 2.23 -33.72 -6.09
C THR A 714 3.33 -34.59 -6.68
N CYS A 715 4.40 -33.95 -7.13
CA CYS A 715 5.64 -34.63 -7.52
C CYS A 715 6.66 -34.67 -6.37
N ASN A 716 6.42 -33.94 -5.28
CA ASN A 716 7.35 -33.85 -4.16
C ASN A 716 7.08 -34.97 -3.15
N VAL A 717 7.56 -36.15 -3.48
CA VAL A 717 7.43 -37.34 -2.64
C VAL A 717 8.72 -37.55 -1.87
N VAL A 718 8.64 -37.54 -0.54
CA VAL A 718 9.81 -37.81 0.31
C VAL A 718 10.02 -39.31 0.38
N THR A 719 11.13 -39.77 -0.18
CA THR A 719 11.47 -41.19 -0.17
C THR A 719 12.85 -41.39 0.49
N ARG A 720 13.02 -42.48 1.25
CA ARG A 720 14.35 -42.81 1.82
C ARG A 720 15.39 -43.19 0.74
N ARG A 721 14.92 -43.62 -0.44
CA ARG A 721 15.70 -44.02 -1.64
C ARG A 721 14.94 -43.58 -2.90
N PRO A 722 15.58 -43.40 -4.08
CA PRO A 722 14.86 -43.12 -5.32
C PRO A 722 13.77 -44.18 -5.55
N ALA A 723 12.53 -43.74 -5.75
CA ALA A 723 11.38 -44.62 -5.96
C ALA A 723 11.38 -45.17 -7.39
N ALA A 724 12.33 -46.06 -7.69
CA ALA A 724 12.42 -46.80 -8.94
C ALA A 724 12.04 -48.28 -8.71
N LEU A 725 11.11 -48.78 -9.53
CA LEU A 725 10.60 -50.14 -9.51
C LEU A 725 11.21 -50.92 -10.67
N TYR A 726 12.01 -51.96 -10.39
CA TYR A 726 12.53 -52.87 -11.41
C TYR A 726 11.80 -54.22 -11.33
N CYS A 727 11.10 -54.57 -12.41
CA CYS A 727 10.45 -55.86 -12.58
C CYS A 727 11.25 -56.71 -13.59
N ILE A 728 11.90 -57.79 -13.14
CA ILE A 728 12.73 -58.69 -13.97
C ILE A 728 12.16 -60.13 -13.89
N ALA A 729 12.14 -60.86 -15.02
CA ALA A 729 11.92 -62.30 -15.05
C ALA A 729 13.27 -63.05 -15.21
N THR A 730 13.52 -64.11 -14.43
CA THR A 730 14.68 -65.00 -14.64
C THR A 730 14.47 -65.90 -15.88
N PRO A 731 15.46 -66.07 -16.78
CA PRO A 731 15.30 -66.85 -18.00
C PRO A 731 15.22 -68.37 -17.75
N HIS A 732 14.47 -69.09 -18.61
CA HIS A 732 14.32 -70.56 -18.60
C HIS A 732 15.62 -71.27 -19.04
N SER A 733 15.88 -72.50 -18.60
CA SER A 733 17.12 -73.23 -18.96
C SER A 733 16.85 -74.40 -19.90
N VAL A 734 17.54 -74.41 -21.03
CA VAL A 734 17.51 -75.49 -22.04
C VAL A 734 18.86 -76.17 -22.15
N THR A 735 18.88 -77.49 -22.05
CA THR A 735 20.11 -78.28 -22.18
C THR A 735 19.89 -79.46 -23.10
N VAL A 736 20.76 -79.61 -24.10
CA VAL A 736 20.77 -80.79 -24.97
C VAL A 736 21.49 -81.93 -24.26
N VAL A 737 20.82 -83.07 -24.12
CA VAL A 737 21.31 -84.24 -23.36
C VAL A 737 21.39 -85.42 -24.32
N ASN A 738 22.36 -85.45 -25.22
CA ASN A 738 22.57 -86.60 -26.11
C ASN A 738 23.81 -87.39 -25.67
N GLU A 739 23.67 -88.70 -25.46
CA GLU A 739 24.78 -89.60 -25.07
C GLU A 739 25.75 -89.87 -26.25
N ALA A 740 25.30 -89.73 -27.49
CA ALA A 740 26.17 -89.76 -28.66
C ALA A 740 26.63 -88.34 -29.01
N GLN A 741 27.89 -88.01 -28.72
CA GLN A 741 28.49 -86.69 -29.01
C GLN A 741 28.61 -86.33 -30.51
N HIS A 742 28.06 -87.14 -31.43
CA HIS A 742 28.39 -87.09 -32.86
C HIS A 742 27.15 -87.29 -33.73
N PHE A 743 26.92 -86.36 -34.67
CA PHE A 743 25.84 -86.43 -35.65
C PHE A 743 26.34 -86.89 -37.03
N PHE A 744 25.63 -87.81 -37.67
CA PHE A 744 25.90 -88.30 -39.03
C PHE A 744 24.98 -87.65 -40.07
N ALA A 745 25.57 -87.11 -41.14
CA ALA A 745 24.80 -86.50 -42.22
C ALA A 745 24.15 -87.56 -43.12
N GLY A 746 22.96 -87.28 -43.66
CA GLY A 746 22.18 -88.22 -44.48
C GLY A 746 21.49 -89.37 -43.72
N VAL A 747 21.54 -89.39 -42.38
CA VAL A 747 20.88 -90.40 -41.52
C VAL A 747 20.00 -89.70 -40.48
N MET A 748 18.78 -90.22 -40.27
CA MET A 748 17.88 -89.74 -39.22
C MET A 748 18.46 -89.99 -37.83
N GLN A 749 18.48 -88.95 -36.99
CA GLN A 749 18.96 -89.06 -35.61
C GLN A 749 17.96 -88.43 -34.64
N ASN A 750 17.86 -89.02 -33.44
CA ASN A 750 17.03 -88.50 -32.37
C ASN A 750 17.89 -87.64 -31.44
N LEU A 751 17.47 -86.39 -31.21
CA LEU A 751 18.04 -85.46 -30.27
C LEU A 751 17.18 -85.43 -29.01
N GLU A 752 17.79 -85.65 -27.85
CA GLU A 752 17.14 -85.48 -26.55
C GLU A 752 17.47 -84.09 -25.98
N ILE A 753 16.43 -83.29 -25.71
CA ILE A 753 16.54 -81.94 -25.16
C ILE A 753 15.81 -81.90 -23.82
N ASP A 754 16.52 -81.58 -22.74
CA ASP A 754 15.92 -81.29 -21.45
C ASP A 754 15.58 -79.81 -21.37
N VAL A 755 14.28 -79.50 -21.23
CA VAL A 755 13.76 -78.15 -20.99
C VAL A 755 13.32 -78.08 -19.53
N GLU A 756 13.93 -77.18 -18.76
CA GLU A 756 13.51 -76.86 -17.40
C GLU A 756 12.83 -75.48 -17.39
N ALA A 757 11.51 -75.49 -17.24
CA ALA A 757 10.71 -74.27 -17.17
C ALA A 757 10.78 -73.67 -15.76
N LYS A 758 11.26 -72.43 -15.61
CA LYS A 758 11.28 -71.77 -14.28
C LYS A 758 9.94 -71.10 -13.95
N CYS A 759 9.23 -70.60 -14.95
CA CYS A 759 7.83 -70.19 -14.88
C CYS A 759 7.01 -70.88 -15.98
N ASP A 760 5.68 -70.73 -15.94
CA ASP A 760 4.78 -71.36 -16.91
C ASP A 760 5.16 -70.95 -18.35
N ILE A 761 5.32 -71.93 -19.23
CA ILE A 761 5.55 -71.71 -20.66
C ILE A 761 4.19 -71.86 -21.36
N PRO A 762 3.67 -70.81 -22.02
CA PRO A 762 2.37 -70.87 -22.67
C PRO A 762 2.37 -71.82 -23.89
N ARG A 763 1.17 -72.23 -24.31
CA ARG A 763 0.99 -72.99 -25.56
C ARG A 763 1.56 -72.19 -26.73
N GLU A 764 2.17 -72.91 -27.65
CA GLU A 764 2.74 -72.38 -28.90
C GLU A 764 4.10 -71.67 -28.79
N THR A 765 4.78 -71.74 -27.64
CA THR A 765 6.13 -71.16 -27.49
C THR A 765 7.13 -71.87 -28.42
N PRO A 766 7.80 -71.16 -29.35
CA PRO A 766 8.75 -71.78 -30.27
C PRO A 766 10.09 -72.05 -29.58
N LEU A 767 10.62 -73.25 -29.76
CA LEU A 767 12.00 -73.63 -29.47
C LEU A 767 12.74 -73.67 -30.81
N GLU A 768 13.70 -72.77 -30.98
CA GLU A 768 14.52 -72.71 -32.19
C GLU A 768 15.82 -73.51 -31.97
N ILE A 769 16.08 -74.42 -32.91
CA ILE A 769 17.27 -75.27 -32.92
C ILE A 769 18.13 -74.85 -34.11
N GLU A 770 19.33 -74.38 -33.81
CA GLU A 770 20.28 -73.89 -34.81
C GLU A 770 21.57 -74.71 -34.81
N PRO A 771 22.21 -74.88 -35.98
CA PRO A 771 23.54 -75.46 -36.03
C PRO A 771 24.55 -74.43 -35.51
N SER A 772 25.48 -74.87 -34.66
CA SER A 772 26.52 -73.97 -34.13
C SER A 772 27.54 -73.46 -35.18
N THR A 773 27.48 -73.98 -36.41
CA THR A 773 28.33 -73.57 -37.52
C THR A 773 27.51 -73.37 -38.80
N PRO A 774 27.78 -72.32 -39.59
CA PRO A 774 27.09 -72.08 -40.86
C PRO A 774 27.39 -73.21 -41.86
N ASN A 775 26.44 -73.49 -42.77
CA ASN A 775 26.47 -74.49 -43.86
C ASN A 775 25.85 -75.87 -43.57
N PHE A 776 25.05 -76.01 -42.52
CA PHE A 776 24.22 -77.21 -42.31
C PHE A 776 22.74 -76.84 -42.35
N GLN A 777 21.96 -77.64 -43.08
CA GLN A 777 20.51 -77.50 -43.13
C GLN A 777 19.85 -78.73 -42.52
N PHE A 778 18.80 -78.49 -41.74
CA PHE A 778 17.89 -79.50 -41.25
C PHE A 778 16.82 -79.81 -42.30
N LEU A 779 16.36 -81.06 -42.36
CA LEU A 779 15.16 -81.37 -43.13
C LEU A 779 13.94 -81.03 -42.28
N SER A 780 13.12 -80.09 -42.74
CA SER A 780 11.84 -79.74 -42.13
C SER A 780 10.80 -80.85 -42.32
N GLU A 781 9.69 -80.79 -41.58
CA GLU A 781 8.58 -81.74 -41.71
C GLU A 781 7.93 -81.74 -43.12
N THR A 782 8.11 -80.67 -43.90
CA THR A 782 7.63 -80.54 -45.28
C THR A 782 8.64 -81.06 -46.32
N ASN A 783 9.73 -81.72 -45.91
CA ASN A 783 10.84 -82.20 -46.75
C ASN A 783 11.64 -81.09 -47.45
N GLU A 784 11.60 -79.86 -46.96
CA GLU A 784 12.47 -78.77 -47.41
C GLU A 784 13.67 -78.60 -46.47
N TRP A 785 14.82 -78.23 -47.02
CA TRP A 785 16.04 -78.01 -46.24
C TRP A 785 16.06 -76.59 -45.68
N VAL A 786 16.10 -76.45 -44.34
CA VAL A 786 16.02 -75.18 -43.58
C VAL A 786 17.25 -74.98 -42.70
N ASP A 787 17.64 -73.73 -42.45
CA ASP A 787 18.85 -73.41 -41.69
C ASP A 787 18.65 -73.54 -40.16
N SER A 788 17.42 -73.35 -39.67
CA SER A 788 17.01 -73.57 -38.28
C SER A 788 15.72 -74.39 -38.23
N LEU A 789 15.54 -75.16 -37.15
CA LEU A 789 14.35 -75.98 -36.93
C LEU A 789 13.54 -75.39 -35.76
N ASN A 790 12.32 -74.96 -36.04
CA ASN A 790 11.42 -74.38 -35.05
C ASN A 790 10.43 -75.43 -34.56
N ILE A 791 10.40 -75.66 -33.25
CA ILE A 791 9.51 -76.64 -32.62
C ILE A 791 8.60 -75.93 -31.66
N THR A 792 7.32 -76.18 -31.79
CA THR A 792 6.34 -75.64 -30.87
C THR A 792 6.30 -76.47 -29.59
N LEU A 793 6.63 -75.85 -28.45
CA LEU A 793 6.59 -76.51 -27.15
C LEU A 793 5.14 -76.68 -26.65
N GLU A 794 4.86 -77.88 -26.14
CA GLU A 794 3.69 -78.07 -25.29
C GLU A 794 3.84 -77.26 -23.99
N PRO A 795 2.76 -76.74 -23.40
CA PRO A 795 2.83 -75.84 -22.26
C PRO A 795 3.50 -76.50 -21.07
N PHE A 796 4.43 -75.80 -20.43
CA PHE A 796 5.10 -76.25 -19.20
C PHE A 796 4.48 -75.54 -17.99
N LYS A 797 4.35 -76.26 -16.88
CA LYS A 797 4.11 -75.64 -15.58
C LYS A 797 5.42 -75.18 -14.95
N SER A 798 5.35 -74.23 -14.03
CA SER A 798 6.52 -73.73 -13.30
C SER A 798 7.30 -74.87 -12.63
N ASN A 799 8.63 -74.83 -12.77
CA ASN A 799 9.62 -75.81 -12.32
C ASN A 799 9.49 -77.21 -12.94
N GLU A 800 8.69 -77.35 -14.00
CA GLU A 800 8.55 -78.61 -14.71
C GLU A 800 9.77 -78.86 -15.61
N LYS A 801 10.33 -80.07 -15.51
CA LYS A 801 11.37 -80.58 -16.41
C LYS A 801 10.75 -81.60 -17.34
N ARG A 802 10.88 -81.39 -18.64
CA ARG A 802 10.53 -82.43 -19.62
C ARG A 802 11.66 -82.65 -20.59
N ARG A 803 11.82 -83.92 -20.95
CA ARG A 803 12.71 -84.35 -22.01
C ARG A 803 11.92 -84.46 -23.32
N ILE A 804 12.38 -83.75 -24.32
CA ILE A 804 11.79 -83.71 -25.65
C ILE A 804 12.69 -84.48 -26.60
N HIS A 805 12.07 -85.31 -27.44
CA HIS A 805 12.78 -86.09 -28.46
C HIS A 805 12.49 -85.50 -29.82
N VAL A 806 13.52 -85.02 -30.50
CA VAL A 806 13.41 -84.36 -31.80
C VAL A 806 14.11 -85.20 -32.85
N LYS A 807 13.44 -85.52 -33.95
CA LYS A 807 14.04 -86.20 -35.10
C LYS A 807 14.68 -85.17 -36.03
N VAL A 808 15.98 -85.31 -36.29
CA VAL A 808 16.72 -84.41 -37.18
C VAL A 808 17.42 -85.17 -38.30
N TRP A 809 17.43 -84.56 -39.49
CA TRP A 809 18.22 -84.99 -40.64
C TRP A 809 19.11 -83.84 -41.07
N LEU A 810 20.39 -84.13 -41.37
CA LEU A 810 21.36 -83.12 -41.78
C LEU A 810 21.73 -83.33 -43.26
N LYS A 811 21.68 -82.26 -44.05
CA LYS A 811 22.06 -82.26 -45.47
C LYS A 811 23.58 -82.40 -45.63
N ILE A 812 24.01 -83.20 -46.60
CA ILE A 812 25.42 -83.23 -47.05
C ILE A 812 25.57 -82.22 -48.19
N ASP A 813 26.51 -81.29 -48.08
CA ASP A 813 26.93 -80.48 -49.21
C ASP A 813 27.77 -81.35 -50.17
N SER A 814 27.26 -81.58 -51.38
CA SER A 814 27.91 -82.41 -52.41
C SER A 814 29.19 -81.80 -52.97
N THR A 815 29.56 -80.57 -52.60
CA THR A 815 30.83 -79.94 -53.00
C THR A 815 32.03 -80.40 -52.17
N ILE A 816 31.80 -81.19 -51.12
CA ILE A 816 32.84 -81.75 -50.24
C ILE A 816 32.92 -83.28 -50.47
N CYS A 817 33.37 -83.70 -51.64
CA CYS A 817 33.66 -85.11 -51.92
C CYS A 817 35.17 -85.39 -51.83
N GLU A 818 35.64 -85.80 -50.66
CA GLU A 818 36.72 -86.78 -50.50
C GLU A 818 36.59 -87.44 -49.11
N SER A 819 36.14 -88.71 -49.10
CA SER A 819 35.87 -89.59 -47.94
C SER A 819 34.62 -89.29 -47.08
N ALA A 820 33.60 -90.14 -47.23
CA ALA A 820 32.44 -90.22 -46.34
C ALA A 820 32.80 -90.96 -45.05
N ALA A 821 33.03 -90.24 -43.94
CA ALA A 821 32.69 -90.61 -42.56
C ALA A 821 33.40 -89.70 -41.53
N VAL A 822 32.62 -89.13 -40.60
CA VAL A 822 33.01 -88.48 -39.33
C VAL A 822 33.57 -87.04 -39.40
N GLN A 823 32.68 -86.03 -39.46
CA GLN A 823 32.97 -84.68 -38.95
C GLN A 823 32.19 -84.42 -37.64
N LYS A 824 32.86 -83.93 -36.60
CA LYS A 824 32.35 -83.73 -35.22
C LYS A 824 31.75 -82.32 -35.04
N ARG A 825 30.51 -82.13 -34.56
CA ARG A 825 29.88 -80.79 -34.36
C ARG A 825 28.79 -80.76 -33.26
N SER A 826 28.54 -79.55 -32.70
CA SER A 826 27.56 -79.22 -31.63
C SER A 826 26.31 -78.48 -32.14
N VAL A 827 25.23 -78.46 -31.37
CA VAL A 827 23.95 -77.78 -31.66
C VAL A 827 23.62 -76.81 -30.53
N SER A 828 23.02 -75.66 -30.85
CA SER A 828 22.51 -74.68 -29.88
C SER A 828 20.99 -74.60 -29.92
N CYS A 829 20.37 -74.39 -28.75
CA CYS A 829 18.91 -74.23 -28.62
C CYS A 829 18.60 -72.92 -27.92
N LEU A 830 17.66 -72.15 -28.47
CA LEU A 830 17.17 -70.87 -27.94
C LEU A 830 15.66 -70.97 -27.71
N LEU A 831 15.20 -70.45 -26.56
CA LEU A 831 13.83 -70.54 -26.06
C LEU A 831 13.27 -69.14 -25.81
#